data_AF-A0A3L7PTA3-F1
#
_entry.id   AF-A0A3L7PTA3-F1
#
_cell.length_a   1.000
_cell.length_b   1.000
_cell.length_c   1.000
_cell.angle_alpha   90.00
_cell.angle_beta   90.00
_cell.angle_gamma   90.00
#
_symmetry.space_group_name_H-M   'P 1'
#
loop_
_entity.id
_entity.type
_entity.pdbx_description
1 polymer ?
#
loop_
_entity_poly.entity_id
_entity_poly.type
_entity_poly.pdbx_seq_one_letter_code
_entity_poly.pdbx_strand_id
1 'polypeptide(L)'
;MFAAAPMQVGMNLENVVDWSPAWTFTDAFQSSRPWIAQAVDVASGAGLWDVGDTHPLPVNAKGEITHFETWTENGRQFRHQAATLLFRDVGNYASGTYHAQWEGKGTVSFGFDARVLSTSTGPDGIHRAELAVVPTSAGILVRIEATDPADPVRGIHVWMPDWKGKSFAGEVWKPGAAFSPFHPLFLERLDPFATIRFMAWQETNSSSVRTVADARPTDAARQSSGPGGSPSEPKVNGVSIEQMVQLANDLDADPWFNMPPRADDTYVRACAQTVRDRLEPGRKVYVEWSNEIWNWGWGFDGARYVDELAVHPEYAGLDHWQIAGREAKRDLDIWSDVFAGQTSRLVRVAAGQAANEWIVDRVASAMGGSLDVLAIAPYILPTDEQRATYTAATTVDTILADCRTAVDTAIDWTRRHKALADTWSKSLGRPIGLVAYEGGIHLDSRGSPAQQAFYDASNDRRMGDLYRQYLQGLAAAGMSLYVDFQFTGQSGASPWGDFAKLHAMDEPVASAWRYAAVVAAADGSLFRAAPRPPIDFDGDGVGDVVWRDATTGACVAWLLDAGGATRATRALGGGGGVNTLATIGDFDGDGVSDLIWRNKTTGVSILKLLRADGTAKGTASLGGSAAWQIETSDDFDGDGRDDLVWRHGATGSTVIWLMNAGRVVASAPIGGDTVWRLVSTSGRYDADGDGRADLLWRNGTTGATVLWLMNGLAKRSATTLGGDLRWEVVASGDFNRDGRGDLVWRDRIGGTAVVWLMNGATALSSRALTPTGLSSPTAAWSIVATLSAGSGGRPGIVVRETASGRSMVWWMDGVVINTAAPFGGDGRVALLRRPGRAVG
;
A
#
# COMPACT_ATOMS: atom_id res chain seq x y z
N MET A 1 -17.21 6.37 -24.76
CA MET A 1 -15.76 6.16 -24.63
C MET A 1 -15.58 5.57 -23.23
N PHE A 2 -15.33 4.28 -23.09
CA PHE A 2 -15.08 3.71 -21.76
C PHE A 2 -13.72 4.23 -21.29
N ALA A 3 -13.66 4.81 -20.09
CA ALA A 3 -12.39 5.23 -19.49
C ALA A 3 -11.44 4.01 -19.44
N ALA A 4 -10.16 4.22 -19.74
CA ALA A 4 -9.16 3.18 -19.59
C ALA A 4 -9.16 2.71 -18.12
N ALA A 5 -9.08 1.40 -17.89
CA ALA A 5 -8.95 0.87 -16.53
C ALA A 5 -7.68 1.45 -15.87
N PRO A 6 -7.73 1.82 -14.57
CA PRO A 6 -6.55 2.33 -13.88
C PRO A 6 -5.43 1.28 -13.84
N MET A 7 -4.18 1.74 -13.78
CA MET A 7 -3.01 0.86 -13.64
C MET A 7 -3.15 -0.01 -12.38
N GLN A 8 -3.02 -1.32 -12.53
CA GLN A 8 -3.00 -2.24 -11.39
C GLN A 8 -1.66 -2.17 -10.67
N VAL A 9 -1.66 -2.55 -9.39
CA VAL A 9 -0.45 -2.59 -8.56
C VAL A 9 -0.30 -3.97 -7.94
N GLY A 10 0.91 -4.51 -8.03
CA GLY A 10 1.32 -5.76 -7.42
C GLY A 10 2.50 -5.57 -6.49
N MET A 11 2.86 -6.64 -5.77
CA MET A 11 3.98 -6.70 -4.85
C MET A 11 4.83 -7.93 -5.13
N ASN A 12 6.14 -7.73 -5.25
CA ASN A 12 7.11 -8.81 -5.27
C ASN A 12 7.57 -9.09 -3.83
N LEU A 13 7.56 -10.38 -3.46
CA LEU A 13 7.90 -10.81 -2.11
C LEU A 13 9.40 -11.15 -2.02
N GLU A 14 10.02 -10.74 -0.92
CA GLU A 14 11.36 -11.14 -0.50
C GLU A 14 11.42 -12.62 -0.08
N ASN A 15 12.65 -13.15 0.06
CA ASN A 15 12.88 -14.53 0.52
C ASN A 15 12.26 -14.79 1.89
N VAL A 16 11.81 -16.03 2.12
CA VAL A 16 11.33 -16.49 3.42
C VAL A 16 12.53 -16.98 4.24
N VAL A 17 13.12 -16.07 5.02
CA VAL A 17 14.33 -16.31 5.81
C VAL A 17 14.13 -15.94 7.27
N ASP A 18 14.96 -16.50 8.16
CA ASP A 18 14.90 -16.20 9.59
C ASP A 18 15.28 -14.76 9.91
N TRP A 19 15.95 -14.06 9.01
CA TRP A 19 16.34 -12.66 9.18
C TRP A 19 15.40 -11.67 8.49
N SER A 20 14.26 -12.14 7.96
CA SER A 20 13.22 -11.28 7.41
C SER A 20 12.31 -10.73 8.53
N PRO A 21 11.94 -9.43 8.48
CA PRO A 21 10.95 -8.88 9.41
C PRO A 21 9.51 -9.32 9.08
N ALA A 22 9.27 -9.96 7.94
CA ALA A 22 7.94 -10.45 7.56
C ALA A 22 7.45 -11.53 8.53
N TRP A 23 6.21 -11.38 9.00
CA TRP A 23 5.52 -12.44 9.73
C TRP A 23 4.78 -13.33 8.73
N THR A 24 5.52 -14.00 7.84
CA THR A 24 4.91 -14.71 6.71
C THR A 24 3.90 -15.76 7.17
N PHE A 25 4.30 -16.64 8.09
CA PHE A 25 3.51 -17.78 8.54
C PHE A 25 3.02 -17.61 9.98
N THR A 26 1.89 -18.22 10.32
CA THR A 26 1.45 -18.37 11.72
C THR A 26 2.37 -19.31 12.50
N ASP A 27 2.95 -20.32 11.84
CA ASP A 27 4.04 -21.16 12.34
C ASP A 27 5.39 -20.58 11.90
N ALA A 28 6.07 -19.89 12.81
CA ALA A 28 7.34 -19.23 12.52
C ALA A 28 8.47 -20.22 12.22
N PHE A 29 8.32 -21.51 12.58
CA PHE A 29 9.30 -22.54 12.23
C PHE A 29 9.40 -22.73 10.71
N GLN A 30 8.34 -22.42 9.96
CA GLN A 30 8.35 -22.47 8.49
C GLN A 30 9.36 -21.51 7.86
N SER A 31 9.67 -20.40 8.53
CA SER A 31 10.68 -19.42 8.09
C SER A 31 12.08 -19.67 8.70
N SER A 32 12.27 -20.77 9.41
CA SER A 32 13.51 -21.01 10.16
C SER A 32 14.73 -21.20 9.24
N ARG A 33 15.90 -20.87 9.78
CA ARG A 33 17.19 -21.06 9.11
C ARG A 33 17.40 -22.54 8.75
N PRO A 34 18.15 -22.84 7.68
CA PRO A 34 18.73 -24.16 7.49
C PRO A 34 19.38 -24.71 8.77
N TRP A 35 19.32 -26.02 8.96
CA TRP A 35 19.92 -26.63 10.15
C TRP A 35 21.40 -26.27 10.26
N ILE A 36 21.84 -26.01 11.48
CA ILE A 36 23.23 -25.81 11.87
C ILE A 36 23.66 -27.08 12.58
N ALA A 37 24.65 -27.80 12.02
CA ALA A 37 25.27 -28.95 12.67
C ALA A 37 26.09 -28.47 13.87
N GLN A 38 25.58 -28.71 15.08
CA GLN A 38 26.29 -28.43 16.32
C GLN A 38 26.94 -29.69 16.85
N ALA A 39 27.95 -29.51 17.69
CA ALA A 39 28.60 -30.62 18.39
C ALA A 39 28.78 -30.28 19.87
N VAL A 40 28.75 -31.29 20.73
CA VAL A 40 29.13 -31.16 22.14
C VAL A 40 30.24 -32.14 22.45
N ASP A 41 31.32 -31.65 23.06
CA ASP A 41 32.32 -32.51 23.67
C ASP A 41 31.69 -33.26 24.85
N VAL A 42 31.68 -34.59 24.78
CA VAL A 42 31.03 -35.47 25.74
C VAL A 42 31.65 -35.36 27.14
N ALA A 43 32.94 -35.08 27.24
CA ALA A 43 33.65 -34.98 28.51
C ALA A 43 33.52 -33.60 29.15
N SER A 44 33.66 -32.52 28.38
CA SER A 44 33.65 -31.15 28.92
C SER A 44 32.28 -30.46 28.88
N GLY A 45 31.34 -30.96 28.07
CA GLY A 45 30.08 -30.29 27.80
C GLY A 45 30.22 -29.03 26.92
N ALA A 46 31.43 -28.74 26.42
CA ALA A 46 31.68 -27.58 25.57
C ALA A 46 31.04 -27.78 24.20
N GLY A 47 30.24 -26.79 23.77
CA GLY A 47 29.57 -26.79 22.47
C GLY A 47 30.42 -26.15 21.37
N LEU A 48 30.31 -26.70 20.16
CA LEU A 48 30.78 -26.12 18.90
C LEU A 48 29.57 -25.63 18.11
N TRP A 49 29.65 -24.40 17.59
CA TRP A 49 28.51 -23.72 16.99
C TRP A 49 28.13 -24.25 15.60
N ASP A 50 29.12 -24.59 14.77
CA ASP A 50 28.91 -25.15 13.44
C ASP A 50 30.06 -26.10 13.09
N VAL A 51 29.73 -27.35 12.76
CA VAL A 51 30.66 -28.38 12.29
C VAL A 51 30.23 -28.94 10.94
N GLY A 52 29.27 -28.31 10.26
CA GLY A 52 28.60 -28.85 9.07
C GLY A 52 29.52 -29.14 7.88
N ASP A 53 30.63 -28.40 7.77
CA ASP A 53 31.62 -28.60 6.70
C ASP A 53 32.33 -29.96 6.79
N THR A 54 32.48 -30.50 8.00
CA THR A 54 33.19 -31.76 8.25
C THR A 54 32.26 -32.88 8.73
N HIS A 55 31.19 -32.52 9.41
CA HIS A 55 30.22 -33.43 10.01
C HIS A 55 28.78 -32.91 9.77
N PRO A 56 28.25 -33.06 8.54
CA PRO A 56 26.89 -32.62 8.22
C PRO A 56 25.83 -33.46 8.94
N LEU A 57 24.65 -32.88 9.15
CA LEU A 57 23.53 -33.56 9.80
C LEU A 57 22.84 -34.57 8.86
N PRO A 58 22.46 -35.76 9.34
CA PRO A 58 21.72 -36.73 8.54
C PRO A 58 20.22 -36.36 8.47
N VAL A 59 19.84 -35.64 7.40
CA VAL A 59 18.46 -35.21 7.12
C VAL A 59 17.76 -36.12 6.09
N ASN A 60 16.44 -36.31 6.25
CA ASN A 60 15.62 -36.98 5.22
C ASN A 60 15.17 -35.99 4.12
N ALA A 61 14.40 -36.46 3.14
CA ALA A 61 13.90 -35.63 2.03
C ALA A 61 12.97 -34.48 2.46
N LYS A 62 12.39 -34.54 3.67
CA LYS A 62 11.58 -33.45 4.24
C LYS A 62 12.44 -32.41 4.99
N GLY A 63 13.73 -32.68 5.21
CA GLY A 63 14.60 -31.85 6.04
C GLY A 63 14.50 -32.18 7.54
N GLU A 64 13.97 -33.35 7.91
CA GLU A 64 13.90 -33.80 9.31
C GLU A 64 15.17 -34.58 9.68
N ILE A 65 15.65 -34.39 10.92
CA ILE A 65 16.83 -35.06 11.44
C ILE A 65 16.52 -36.52 11.76
N THR A 66 17.26 -37.44 11.16
CA THR A 66 17.00 -38.88 11.32
C THR A 66 17.73 -39.51 12.50
N HIS A 67 18.95 -39.07 12.79
CA HIS A 67 19.78 -39.58 13.89
C HIS A 67 20.91 -38.61 14.22
N PHE A 68 21.65 -38.87 15.29
CA PHE A 68 22.87 -38.14 15.64
C PHE A 68 24.08 -39.06 15.66
N GLU A 69 25.18 -38.57 15.10
CA GLU A 69 26.45 -39.28 15.07
C GLU A 69 27.31 -38.89 16.28
N THR A 70 28.28 -39.75 16.58
CA THR A 70 29.31 -39.51 17.59
C THR A 70 30.65 -39.89 16.98
N TRP A 71 31.66 -39.03 17.11
CA TRP A 71 32.99 -39.26 16.55
C TRP A 71 34.07 -38.91 17.56
N THR A 72 35.30 -39.26 17.23
CA THR A 72 36.49 -38.90 18.02
C THR A 72 37.44 -38.11 17.14
N GLU A 73 37.85 -36.95 17.63
CA GLU A 73 38.83 -36.08 16.97
C GLU A 73 39.82 -35.58 18.01
N ASN A 74 41.12 -35.69 17.72
CA ASN A 74 42.20 -35.29 18.63
C ASN A 74 42.06 -35.86 20.07
N GLY A 75 41.55 -37.10 20.19
CA GLY A 75 41.35 -37.79 21.47
C GLY A 75 40.14 -37.31 22.28
N ARG A 76 39.30 -36.42 21.73
CA ARG A 76 38.05 -35.94 22.34
C ARG A 76 36.86 -36.56 21.62
N GLN A 77 35.84 -36.95 22.37
CA GLN A 77 34.60 -37.49 21.81
C GLN A 77 33.57 -36.38 21.65
N PHE A 78 32.98 -36.28 20.47
CA PHE A 78 31.96 -35.28 20.14
C PHE A 78 30.66 -35.97 19.74
N ARG A 79 29.53 -35.35 20.08
CA ARG A 79 28.18 -35.81 19.71
C ARG A 79 27.43 -34.69 18.99
N HIS A 80 26.73 -35.04 17.91
CA HIS A 80 25.87 -34.09 17.19
C HIS A 80 24.76 -33.50 18.06
N GLN A 81 24.41 -32.26 17.72
CA GLN A 81 23.15 -31.59 18.01
C GLN A 81 22.71 -30.85 16.74
N ALA A 82 21.41 -30.57 16.61
CA ALA A 82 20.90 -29.77 15.49
C ALA A 82 20.25 -28.50 16.01
N ALA A 83 20.68 -27.34 15.51
CA ALA A 83 20.13 -26.05 15.87
C ALA A 83 19.53 -25.34 14.65
N THR A 84 18.47 -24.58 14.87
CA THR A 84 17.94 -23.61 13.89
C THR A 84 17.53 -22.32 14.60
N LEU A 85 17.42 -21.25 13.82
CA LEU A 85 17.15 -19.90 14.27
C LEU A 85 15.89 -19.36 13.61
N LEU A 86 15.14 -18.57 14.37
CA LEU A 86 13.99 -17.80 13.90
C LEU A 86 14.22 -16.33 14.28
N PHE A 87 13.79 -15.40 13.42
CA PHE A 87 13.87 -13.94 13.66
C PHE A 87 15.27 -13.41 14.03
N ARG A 88 16.32 -13.99 13.45
CA ARG A 88 17.71 -13.61 13.73
C ARG A 88 18.03 -12.26 13.12
N ASP A 89 18.68 -11.39 13.88
CA ASP A 89 19.08 -10.04 13.46
C ASP A 89 17.90 -9.11 13.07
N VAL A 90 16.65 -9.49 13.39
CA VAL A 90 15.44 -8.69 13.13
C VAL A 90 15.20 -7.65 14.22
N GLY A 91 15.23 -8.06 15.49
CA GLY A 91 15.11 -7.15 16.65
C GLY A 91 13.70 -6.66 16.99
N ASN A 92 12.76 -6.64 16.04
CA ASN A 92 11.41 -6.06 16.18
C ASN A 92 10.28 -6.98 15.66
N TYR A 93 10.31 -8.26 16.02
CA TYR A 93 9.24 -9.21 15.71
C TYR A 93 8.23 -9.34 16.88
N ALA A 94 7.15 -10.11 16.71
CA ALA A 94 6.07 -10.16 17.69
C ALA A 94 6.53 -10.66 19.08
N SER A 95 6.35 -9.84 20.12
CA SER A 95 6.53 -10.28 21.51
C SER A 95 5.31 -11.02 22.03
N GLY A 96 5.48 -11.95 22.97
CA GLY A 96 4.34 -12.64 23.59
C GLY A 96 4.63 -14.09 23.94
N THR A 97 3.56 -14.88 24.07
CA THR A 97 3.68 -16.33 24.31
C THR A 97 3.58 -17.06 22.99
N TYR A 98 4.63 -17.80 22.63
CA TYR A 98 4.66 -18.69 21.47
C TYR A 98 4.35 -20.11 21.92
N HIS A 99 3.72 -20.88 21.04
CA HIS A 99 3.36 -22.27 21.30
C HIS A 99 4.23 -23.18 20.43
N ALA A 100 4.99 -24.07 21.04
CA ALA A 100 5.83 -25.03 20.33
C ALA A 100 5.32 -26.46 20.49
N GLN A 101 5.52 -27.27 19.46
CA GLN A 101 5.14 -28.68 19.42
C GLN A 101 6.17 -29.52 18.66
N TRP A 102 6.35 -30.79 19.06
CA TRP A 102 7.08 -31.79 18.29
C TRP A 102 6.65 -33.22 18.62
N GLU A 103 6.95 -34.15 17.73
CA GLU A 103 6.77 -35.60 17.90
C GLU A 103 8.12 -36.31 18.08
N GLY A 104 8.07 -37.58 18.48
CA GLY A 104 9.23 -38.48 18.55
C GLY A 104 10.00 -38.40 19.87
N LYS A 105 10.88 -39.37 20.09
CA LYS A 105 11.67 -39.49 21.31
C LYS A 105 12.97 -38.71 21.18
N GLY A 106 13.13 -37.71 22.02
CA GLY A 106 14.34 -36.91 22.07
C GLY A 106 14.20 -35.72 23.01
N THR A 107 15.18 -34.82 22.96
CA THR A 107 15.19 -33.61 23.76
C THR A 107 15.24 -32.41 22.84
N VAL A 108 14.20 -31.56 22.90
CA VAL A 108 14.16 -30.26 22.23
C VAL A 108 14.29 -29.16 23.28
N SER A 109 15.12 -28.16 23.00
CA SER A 109 15.40 -27.02 23.86
C SER A 109 15.18 -25.72 23.10
N PHE A 110 14.84 -24.67 23.84
CA PHE A 110 14.60 -23.32 23.33
C PHE A 110 15.48 -22.33 24.09
N GLY A 111 15.93 -21.28 23.40
CA GLY A 111 16.80 -20.27 24.02
C GLY A 111 16.82 -18.95 23.25
N PHE A 112 17.84 -18.14 23.57
CA PHE A 112 17.94 -16.74 23.16
C PHE A 112 16.73 -15.93 23.67
N ASP A 113 15.92 -15.38 22.78
CA ASP A 113 14.77 -14.57 23.17
C ASP A 113 13.63 -15.39 23.79
N ALA A 114 13.63 -16.72 23.58
CA ALA A 114 12.61 -17.63 24.10
C ALA A 114 12.98 -18.20 25.48
N ARG A 115 12.09 -17.99 26.45
CA ARG A 115 12.13 -18.61 27.78
C ARG A 115 10.96 -19.60 27.92
N VAL A 116 11.29 -20.88 28.13
CA VAL A 116 10.29 -21.93 28.39
C VAL A 116 9.54 -21.63 29.69
N LEU A 117 8.21 -21.54 29.61
CA LEU A 117 7.30 -21.36 30.75
C LEU A 117 6.80 -22.71 31.26
N SER A 118 6.45 -23.61 30.35
CA SER A 118 5.97 -24.96 30.66
C SER A 118 6.31 -25.92 29.53
N THR A 119 6.38 -27.20 29.87
CA THR A 119 6.43 -28.30 28.90
C THR A 119 5.44 -29.37 29.31
N SER A 120 4.88 -30.07 28.33
CA SER A 120 3.99 -31.21 28.58
C SER A 120 4.12 -32.23 27.46
N THR A 121 3.71 -33.47 27.74
CA THR A 121 3.54 -34.50 26.71
C THR A 121 2.11 -34.99 26.81
N GLY A 122 1.36 -34.84 25.72
CA GLY A 122 -0.04 -35.26 25.68
C GLY A 122 -0.18 -36.79 25.60
N PRO A 123 -1.39 -37.32 25.87
CA PRO A 123 -1.69 -38.74 25.65
C PRO A 123 -1.53 -39.19 24.19
N ASP A 124 -1.53 -38.24 23.26
CA ASP A 124 -1.25 -38.40 21.84
C ASP A 124 0.25 -38.64 21.54
N GLY A 125 1.12 -38.58 22.57
CA GLY A 125 2.57 -38.69 22.40
C GLY A 125 3.22 -37.41 21.87
N ILE A 126 2.46 -36.33 21.74
CA ILE A 126 2.94 -35.05 21.22
C ILE A 126 3.48 -34.21 22.38
N HIS A 127 4.72 -33.74 22.23
CA HIS A 127 5.36 -32.84 23.16
C HIS A 127 4.99 -31.39 22.85
N ARG A 128 4.75 -30.58 23.89
CA ARG A 128 4.35 -29.17 23.77
C ARG A 128 5.12 -28.29 24.74
N ALA A 129 5.39 -27.06 24.34
CA ALA A 129 6.03 -26.04 25.19
C ALA A 129 5.39 -24.66 25.00
N GLU A 130 5.25 -23.94 26.10
CA GLU A 130 4.86 -22.52 26.13
C GLU A 130 6.11 -21.67 26.27
N LEU A 131 6.33 -20.70 25.38
CA LEU A 131 7.55 -19.91 25.32
C LEU A 131 7.22 -18.42 25.53
N ALA A 132 7.71 -17.82 26.61
CA ALA A 132 7.70 -16.36 26.73
C ALA A 132 8.84 -15.79 25.88
N VAL A 133 8.50 -14.97 24.90
CA VAL A 133 9.46 -14.36 23.97
C VAL A 133 9.52 -12.85 24.17
N VAL A 134 10.74 -12.35 24.40
CA VAL A 134 11.06 -10.92 24.44
C VAL A 134 12.03 -10.63 23.27
N PRO A 135 11.55 -10.01 22.19
CA PRO A 135 12.34 -9.82 20.97
C PRO A 135 13.63 -9.04 21.18
N THR A 136 14.73 -9.56 20.67
CA THR A 136 15.99 -8.87 20.44
C THR A 136 16.57 -9.30 19.08
N SER A 137 17.73 -8.78 18.68
CA SER A 137 18.42 -9.25 17.47
C SER A 137 18.94 -10.69 17.62
N ALA A 138 18.90 -11.28 18.83
CA ALA A 138 19.36 -12.65 19.02
C ALA A 138 18.44 -13.68 18.33
N GLY A 139 17.13 -13.38 18.22
CA GLY A 139 16.12 -14.27 17.69
C GLY A 139 15.78 -15.41 18.65
N ILE A 140 15.08 -16.42 18.15
CA ILE A 140 14.73 -17.64 18.89
C ILE A 140 15.64 -18.77 18.44
N LEU A 141 16.27 -19.45 19.39
CA LEU A 141 17.00 -20.70 19.15
C LEU A 141 16.07 -21.89 19.39
N VAL A 142 16.00 -22.80 18.42
CA VAL A 142 15.41 -24.15 18.57
C VAL A 142 16.52 -25.17 18.39
N ARG A 143 16.67 -26.09 19.33
CA ARG A 143 17.74 -27.10 19.27
C ARG A 143 17.27 -28.49 19.67
N ILE A 144 17.56 -29.47 18.81
CA ILE A 144 17.43 -30.89 19.11
C ILE A 144 18.75 -31.36 19.73
N GLU A 145 18.72 -31.68 21.02
CA GLU A 145 19.91 -32.08 21.79
C GLU A 145 20.16 -33.59 21.75
N ALA A 146 19.08 -34.37 21.57
CA ALA A 146 19.11 -35.82 21.41
C ALA A 146 17.89 -36.26 20.59
N THR A 147 18.03 -37.33 19.82
CA THR A 147 16.95 -37.94 19.03
C THR A 147 17.15 -39.46 18.97
N ASP A 148 16.08 -40.23 19.10
CA ASP A 148 16.09 -41.70 18.96
C ASP A 148 15.99 -42.07 17.47
N PRO A 149 16.96 -42.79 16.88
CA PRO A 149 16.89 -43.18 15.47
C PRO A 149 15.69 -44.07 15.12
N ALA A 150 15.07 -44.76 16.09
CA ALA A 150 13.86 -45.56 15.87
C ALA A 150 12.56 -44.75 15.93
N ASP A 151 12.59 -43.56 16.53
CA ASP A 151 11.45 -42.65 16.64
C ASP A 151 11.96 -41.20 16.70
N PRO A 152 12.51 -40.67 15.59
CA PRO A 152 13.23 -39.41 15.61
C PRO A 152 12.30 -38.23 15.86
N VAL A 153 12.87 -37.20 16.49
CA VAL A 153 12.23 -35.89 16.66
C VAL A 153 11.87 -35.31 15.30
N ARG A 154 10.59 -34.98 15.13
CA ARG A 154 10.02 -34.50 13.86
C ARG A 154 8.77 -33.65 14.10
N GLY A 155 8.19 -33.10 13.04
CA GLY A 155 6.95 -32.30 13.13
C GLY A 155 7.08 -31.13 14.10
N ILE A 156 8.21 -30.42 14.04
CA ILE A 156 8.47 -29.27 14.92
C ILE A 156 7.67 -28.07 14.40
N HIS A 157 6.90 -27.46 15.29
CA HIS A 157 6.13 -26.24 15.03
C HIS A 157 6.40 -25.22 16.13
N VAL A 158 6.43 -23.94 15.77
CA VAL A 158 6.58 -22.80 16.69
C VAL A 158 5.62 -21.70 16.26
N TRP A 159 4.37 -21.79 16.74
CA TRP A 159 3.34 -20.81 16.41
C TRP A 159 3.57 -19.48 17.11
N MET A 160 3.36 -18.40 16.35
CA MET A 160 3.38 -17.02 16.84
C MET A 160 2.29 -16.78 17.90
N PRO A 161 2.40 -15.69 18.69
CA PRO A 161 1.39 -15.36 19.70
C PRO A 161 0.01 -15.14 19.07
N ASP A 162 -1.03 -15.37 19.87
CA ASP A 162 -2.41 -15.12 19.48
C ASP A 162 -2.59 -13.70 18.91
N TRP A 163 -3.31 -13.60 17.78
CA TRP A 163 -3.55 -12.33 17.10
C TRP A 163 -5.03 -11.97 17.12
N LYS A 164 -5.37 -10.79 17.65
CA LYS A 164 -6.76 -10.30 17.78
C LYS A 164 -7.72 -11.34 18.40
N GLY A 165 -7.23 -12.15 19.34
CA GLY A 165 -7.98 -13.19 20.04
C GLY A 165 -8.10 -14.54 19.31
N LYS A 166 -7.44 -14.71 18.16
CA LYS A 166 -7.30 -16.00 17.47
C LYS A 166 -5.98 -16.66 17.85
N SER A 167 -6.04 -17.89 18.34
CA SER A 167 -4.87 -18.74 18.51
C SER A 167 -4.57 -19.55 17.25
N PHE A 168 -3.29 -19.79 17.00
CA PHE A 168 -2.79 -20.62 15.89
C PHE A 168 -2.29 -21.99 16.36
N ALA A 169 -2.20 -22.21 17.66
CA ALA A 169 -1.59 -23.41 18.22
C ALA A 169 -2.29 -24.69 17.72
N GLY A 170 -1.52 -25.60 17.12
CA GLY A 170 -2.03 -26.84 16.54
C GLY A 170 -2.56 -26.72 15.10
N GLU A 171 -2.59 -25.52 14.50
CA GLU A 171 -2.94 -25.32 13.10
C GLU A 171 -1.74 -25.72 12.20
N VAL A 172 -1.70 -26.98 11.78
CA VAL A 172 -0.73 -27.49 10.78
C VAL A 172 -1.39 -27.48 9.40
N TRP A 173 -0.99 -26.55 8.55
CA TRP A 173 -1.62 -26.37 7.25
C TRP A 173 -1.26 -27.47 6.25
N LYS A 174 -2.23 -27.80 5.39
CA LYS A 174 -2.07 -28.64 4.22
C LYS A 174 -3.00 -28.14 3.11
N PRO A 175 -2.73 -28.44 1.83
CA PRO A 175 -3.58 -27.98 0.74
C PRO A 175 -5.05 -28.37 0.95
N GLY A 176 -5.96 -27.40 0.87
CA GLY A 176 -7.39 -27.57 1.13
C GLY A 176 -7.82 -27.46 2.59
N ALA A 177 -6.93 -27.06 3.51
CA ALA A 177 -7.32 -26.71 4.87
C ALA A 177 -8.31 -25.53 4.89
N ALA A 178 -9.18 -25.49 5.91
CA ALA A 178 -10.18 -24.43 6.09
C ALA A 178 -9.62 -23.13 6.70
N PHE A 179 -8.30 -23.04 6.86
CA PHE A 179 -7.59 -21.90 7.43
C PHE A 179 -6.35 -21.61 6.59
N SER A 180 -5.87 -20.37 6.65
CA SER A 180 -4.64 -19.92 5.98
C SER A 180 -3.40 -20.26 6.83
N PRO A 181 -2.27 -20.67 6.22
CA PRO A 181 -0.99 -20.79 6.93
C PRO A 181 -0.34 -19.43 7.20
N PHE A 182 -0.83 -18.35 6.58
CA PHE A 182 -0.19 -17.04 6.63
C PHE A 182 -0.70 -16.22 7.81
N HIS A 183 0.18 -15.39 8.37
CA HIS A 183 -0.20 -14.56 9.50
C HIS A 183 -1.26 -13.52 9.07
N PRO A 184 -2.32 -13.26 9.86
CA PRO A 184 -3.37 -12.33 9.46
C PRO A 184 -2.90 -10.90 9.17
N LEU A 185 -1.91 -10.39 9.90
CA LEU A 185 -1.33 -9.06 9.60
C LEU A 185 -0.55 -9.04 8.28
N PHE A 186 0.12 -10.14 7.92
CA PHE A 186 0.82 -10.24 6.65
C PHE A 186 -0.18 -10.18 5.48
N LEU A 187 -1.30 -10.92 5.60
CA LEU A 187 -2.40 -10.85 4.64
C LEU A 187 -3.02 -9.44 4.59
N GLU A 188 -3.34 -8.83 5.75
CA GLU A 188 -3.92 -7.49 5.85
C GLU A 188 -3.07 -6.43 5.13
N ARG A 189 -1.74 -6.57 5.14
CA ARG A 189 -0.81 -5.64 4.49
C ARG A 189 -0.53 -5.97 3.02
N LEU A 190 -0.94 -7.14 2.53
CA LEU A 190 -0.84 -7.50 1.12
C LEU A 190 -2.18 -7.38 0.36
N ASP A 191 -3.30 -7.39 1.07
CA ASP A 191 -4.67 -7.30 0.55
C ASP A 191 -4.89 -6.20 -0.52
N PRO A 192 -4.27 -5.01 -0.44
CA PRO A 192 -4.44 -3.99 -1.48
C PRO A 192 -3.89 -4.40 -2.87
N PHE A 193 -2.97 -5.35 -2.96
CA PHE A 193 -2.22 -5.64 -4.18
C PHE A 193 -2.89 -6.72 -5.04
N ALA A 194 -3.23 -6.37 -6.28
CA ALA A 194 -3.93 -7.25 -7.22
C ALA A 194 -3.04 -8.38 -7.79
N THR A 195 -1.72 -8.30 -7.61
CA THR A 195 -0.77 -9.29 -8.13
C THR A 195 0.34 -9.55 -7.12
N ILE A 196 0.69 -10.82 -6.90
CA ILE A 196 1.80 -11.21 -6.02
C ILE A 196 2.85 -11.96 -6.84
N ARG A 197 4.08 -11.45 -6.85
CA ARG A 197 5.20 -12.05 -7.58
C ARG A 197 6.12 -12.84 -6.65
N PHE A 198 6.42 -14.07 -7.05
CA PHE A 198 7.10 -15.08 -6.21
C PHE A 198 8.58 -15.29 -6.57
N MET A 199 9.23 -14.33 -7.24
CA MET A 199 10.59 -14.49 -7.76
C MET A 199 11.58 -14.99 -6.69
N ALA A 200 11.57 -14.38 -5.50
CA ALA A 200 12.45 -14.75 -4.39
C ALA A 200 11.98 -16.04 -3.68
N TRP A 201 10.67 -16.25 -3.53
CA TRP A 201 10.14 -17.49 -2.95
C TRP A 201 10.46 -18.72 -3.79
N GLN A 202 10.62 -18.56 -5.11
CA GLN A 202 11.06 -19.61 -6.03
C GLN A 202 12.59 -19.70 -6.16
N GLU A 203 13.32 -18.82 -5.48
CA GLU A 203 14.78 -18.67 -5.59
C GLU A 203 15.27 -18.50 -7.04
N THR A 204 14.44 -17.92 -7.91
CA THR A 204 14.63 -17.92 -9.38
C THR A 204 16.04 -17.57 -9.80
N ASN A 205 16.57 -16.50 -9.22
CA ASN A 205 17.88 -15.92 -9.48
C ASN A 205 19.05 -16.90 -9.24
N SER A 206 18.93 -17.79 -8.23
CA SER A 206 19.96 -18.78 -7.87
C SER A 206 19.42 -20.21 -7.82
N SER A 207 18.34 -20.48 -8.57
CA SER A 207 17.54 -21.69 -8.38
C SER A 207 18.32 -22.95 -8.77
N SER A 208 18.35 -23.91 -7.85
CA SER A 208 18.96 -25.22 -8.10
C SER A 208 17.96 -26.26 -8.61
N VAL A 209 16.69 -25.88 -8.78
CA VAL A 209 15.64 -26.75 -9.31
C VAL A 209 15.94 -27.12 -10.77
N ARG A 210 15.89 -28.43 -11.07
CA ARG A 210 16.02 -28.97 -12.43
C ARG A 210 14.83 -29.86 -12.78
N THR A 211 14.34 -30.63 -11.81
CA THR A 211 13.28 -31.63 -11.96
C THR A 211 12.23 -31.48 -10.85
N VAL A 212 11.11 -32.22 -10.96
CA VAL A 212 10.07 -32.28 -9.91
C VAL A 212 10.63 -32.73 -8.56
N ALA A 213 11.64 -33.61 -8.55
CA ALA A 213 12.25 -34.11 -7.32
C ALA A 213 13.06 -33.05 -6.56
N ASP A 214 13.47 -31.96 -7.24
CA ASP A 214 14.18 -30.85 -6.62
C ASP A 214 13.23 -29.83 -5.98
N ALA A 215 11.94 -29.89 -6.30
CA ALA A 215 10.93 -28.95 -5.81
C ALA A 215 10.71 -29.10 -4.29
N ARG A 216 10.48 -28.00 -3.58
CA ARG A 216 10.10 -28.03 -2.17
C ARG A 216 8.73 -28.72 -2.02
N PRO A 217 8.62 -29.84 -1.30
CA PRO A 217 7.32 -30.44 -1.02
C PRO A 217 6.57 -29.60 0.03
N THR A 218 5.24 -29.58 -0.06
CA THR A 218 4.40 -28.83 0.88
C THR A 218 4.53 -29.29 2.33
N ASP A 219 4.87 -30.55 2.56
CA ASP A 219 5.07 -31.15 3.87
C ASP A 219 6.54 -31.21 4.32
N ALA A 220 7.42 -30.42 3.68
CA ALA A 220 8.77 -30.22 4.19
C ALA A 220 8.72 -29.68 5.63
N ALA A 221 9.73 -30.01 6.43
CA ALA A 221 9.87 -29.58 7.83
C ALA A 221 9.82 -28.05 7.97
N ARG A 222 10.20 -27.32 6.92
CA ARG A 222 10.05 -25.87 6.78
C ARG A 222 9.94 -25.46 5.32
N GLN A 223 9.49 -24.23 5.10
CA GLN A 223 9.27 -23.66 3.76
C GLN A 223 10.19 -22.48 3.47
N SER A 224 11.22 -22.26 4.31
CA SER A 224 12.17 -21.18 4.10
C SER A 224 12.82 -21.24 2.71
N SER A 225 13.13 -20.08 2.19
CA SER A 225 13.80 -19.84 0.91
C SER A 225 15.02 -18.96 1.18
N GLY A 226 16.18 -19.26 0.60
CA GLY A 226 17.28 -18.31 0.59
C GLY A 226 18.46 -18.78 -0.28
N PRO A 227 19.28 -17.85 -0.79
CA PRO A 227 20.42 -18.20 -1.64
C PRO A 227 21.49 -18.93 -0.82
N GLY A 228 21.85 -20.14 -1.26
CA GLY A 228 22.85 -20.98 -0.60
C GLY A 228 22.37 -21.50 0.75
N GLY A 229 22.09 -22.81 0.82
CA GLY A 229 21.80 -23.44 2.10
C GLY A 229 23.00 -23.44 3.06
N SER A 230 22.94 -24.23 4.13
CA SER A 230 24.12 -24.42 4.99
C SER A 230 24.95 -25.61 4.49
N PRO A 231 26.23 -25.76 4.89
CA PRO A 231 26.96 -27.01 4.67
C PRO A 231 26.20 -28.27 5.16
N SER A 232 25.34 -28.10 6.16
CA SER A 232 24.49 -29.15 6.73
C SER A 232 23.19 -29.39 5.94
N GLU A 233 22.72 -28.40 5.18
CA GLU A 233 21.56 -28.49 4.29
C GLU A 233 21.76 -27.55 3.08
N PRO A 234 22.54 -27.97 2.07
CA PRO A 234 23.13 -27.05 1.09
C PRO A 234 22.17 -26.46 0.06
N LYS A 235 20.94 -26.96 -0.04
CA LYS A 235 19.97 -26.53 -1.06
C LYS A 235 18.63 -26.19 -0.43
N VAL A 236 18.22 -24.93 -0.57
CA VAL A 236 16.92 -24.42 -0.14
C VAL A 236 16.15 -23.99 -1.38
N ASN A 237 15.39 -24.90 -2.00
CA ASN A 237 14.73 -24.67 -3.29
C ASN A 237 13.36 -23.96 -3.17
N GLY A 238 13.32 -22.90 -2.37
CA GLY A 238 12.13 -22.08 -2.25
C GLY A 238 11.01 -22.63 -1.37
N VAL A 239 9.89 -21.92 -1.42
CA VAL A 239 8.58 -22.27 -0.88
C VAL A 239 7.85 -23.18 -1.89
N SER A 240 6.99 -24.10 -1.43
CA SER A 240 6.19 -24.95 -2.31
C SER A 240 5.18 -24.15 -3.17
N ILE A 241 4.93 -24.63 -4.39
CA ILE A 241 3.96 -23.99 -5.32
C ILE A 241 2.55 -23.98 -4.71
N GLU A 242 2.17 -25.00 -3.96
CA GLU A 242 0.88 -25.06 -3.26
C GLU A 242 0.70 -23.93 -2.26
N GLN A 243 1.75 -23.54 -1.52
CA GLN A 243 1.67 -22.41 -0.59
C GLN A 243 1.60 -21.08 -1.34
N MET A 244 2.36 -20.91 -2.43
CA MET A 244 2.25 -19.72 -3.28
C MET A 244 0.84 -19.54 -3.83
N VAL A 245 0.22 -20.62 -4.31
CA VAL A 245 -1.18 -20.62 -4.78
C VAL A 245 -2.14 -20.32 -3.63
N GLN A 246 -1.90 -20.89 -2.44
CA GLN A 246 -2.74 -20.59 -1.27
C GLN A 246 -2.68 -19.10 -0.91
N LEU A 247 -1.51 -18.46 -0.95
CA LEU A 247 -1.38 -17.03 -0.67
C LEU A 247 -2.18 -16.19 -1.68
N ALA A 248 -2.08 -16.53 -2.96
CA ALA A 248 -2.83 -15.86 -4.01
C ALA A 248 -4.35 -16.00 -3.82
N ASN A 249 -4.84 -17.19 -3.45
CA ASN A 249 -6.25 -17.41 -3.14
C ASN A 249 -6.69 -16.64 -1.87
N ASP A 250 -5.90 -16.65 -0.80
CA ASP A 250 -6.22 -15.94 0.45
C ASP A 250 -6.31 -14.42 0.25
N LEU A 251 -5.62 -13.87 -0.75
CA LEU A 251 -5.58 -12.46 -1.10
C LEU A 251 -6.48 -12.07 -2.28
N ASP A 252 -7.18 -13.03 -2.90
CA ASP A 252 -7.91 -12.77 -4.15
C ASP A 252 -7.00 -12.12 -5.24
N ALA A 253 -5.73 -12.51 -5.30
CA ALA A 253 -4.69 -11.88 -6.14
C ALA A 253 -4.25 -12.79 -7.31
N ASP A 254 -3.81 -12.17 -8.40
CA ASP A 254 -3.22 -12.89 -9.54
C ASP A 254 -1.75 -13.26 -9.21
N PRO A 255 -1.36 -14.55 -9.19
CA PRO A 255 0.03 -14.91 -8.94
C PRO A 255 0.93 -14.71 -10.17
N TRP A 256 2.18 -14.31 -9.94
CA TRP A 256 3.24 -14.25 -10.94
C TRP A 256 4.36 -15.21 -10.58
N PHE A 257 4.55 -16.23 -11.44
CA PHE A 257 5.59 -17.25 -11.30
C PHE A 257 6.71 -17.03 -12.30
N ASN A 258 7.93 -17.25 -11.82
CA ASN A 258 9.16 -17.24 -12.59
C ASN A 258 9.66 -18.68 -12.74
N MET A 259 9.79 -19.17 -13.97
CA MET A 259 10.30 -20.52 -14.21
C MET A 259 11.81 -20.57 -14.00
N PRO A 260 12.34 -21.51 -13.19
CA PRO A 260 13.77 -21.66 -13.01
C PRO A 260 14.45 -21.89 -14.36
N PRO A 261 15.55 -21.17 -14.68
CA PRO A 261 16.11 -21.15 -16.04
C PRO A 261 16.55 -22.53 -16.54
N ARG A 262 16.96 -23.43 -15.64
CA ARG A 262 17.43 -24.78 -15.98
C ARG A 262 16.43 -25.90 -15.64
N ALA A 263 15.17 -25.56 -15.38
CA ALA A 263 14.13 -26.57 -15.16
C ALA A 263 13.83 -27.34 -16.46
N ASP A 264 13.50 -28.63 -16.31
CA ASP A 264 13.01 -29.48 -17.39
C ASP A 264 11.51 -29.30 -17.65
N ASP A 265 11.06 -29.77 -18.82
CA ASP A 265 9.66 -29.70 -19.23
C ASP A 265 8.70 -30.40 -18.26
N THR A 266 9.18 -31.42 -17.54
CA THR A 266 8.37 -32.18 -16.57
C THR A 266 8.05 -31.33 -15.36
N TYR A 267 9.04 -30.60 -14.83
CA TYR A 267 8.85 -29.63 -13.74
C TYR A 267 7.94 -28.49 -14.18
N VAL A 268 8.21 -27.87 -15.34
CA VAL A 268 7.41 -26.74 -15.84
C VAL A 268 5.94 -27.15 -15.99
N ARG A 269 5.69 -28.34 -16.56
CA ARG A 269 4.34 -28.89 -16.69
C ARG A 269 3.68 -29.20 -15.35
N ALA A 270 4.41 -29.77 -14.40
CA ALA A 270 3.88 -30.07 -13.06
C ALA A 270 3.50 -28.78 -12.31
N CYS A 271 4.35 -27.74 -12.37
CA CYS A 271 4.05 -26.43 -11.81
C CYS A 271 2.77 -25.84 -12.42
N ALA A 272 2.68 -25.82 -13.75
CA ALA A 272 1.48 -25.33 -14.46
C ALA A 272 0.21 -26.10 -14.08
N GLN A 273 0.30 -27.43 -13.90
CA GLN A 273 -0.83 -28.27 -13.50
C GLN A 273 -1.29 -27.96 -12.07
N THR A 274 -0.36 -27.85 -11.12
CA THR A 274 -0.67 -27.47 -9.73
C THR A 274 -1.37 -26.12 -9.67
N VAL A 275 -0.88 -25.12 -10.40
CA VAL A 275 -1.50 -23.78 -10.43
C VAL A 275 -2.88 -23.83 -11.08
N ARG A 276 -3.02 -24.48 -12.24
CA ARG A 276 -4.32 -24.63 -12.92
C ARG A 276 -5.38 -25.21 -12.01
N ASP A 277 -5.03 -26.29 -11.30
CA ASP A 277 -5.97 -27.13 -10.56
C ASP A 277 -6.36 -26.52 -9.20
N ARG A 278 -5.53 -25.63 -8.64
CA ARG A 278 -5.70 -25.10 -7.28
C ARG A 278 -5.99 -23.60 -7.22
N LEU A 279 -5.58 -22.83 -8.22
CA LEU A 279 -5.85 -21.39 -8.26
C LEU A 279 -7.34 -21.14 -8.52
N GLU A 280 -7.92 -20.19 -7.81
CA GLU A 280 -9.36 -19.90 -7.86
C GLU A 280 -9.90 -19.62 -9.28
N PRO A 281 -11.11 -20.10 -9.61
CA PRO A 281 -11.74 -19.90 -10.92
C PRO A 281 -12.09 -18.42 -11.16
N GLY A 282 -11.17 -17.67 -11.75
CA GLY A 282 -11.33 -16.24 -12.04
C GLY A 282 -10.02 -15.46 -12.00
N ARG A 283 -9.03 -15.99 -11.27
CA ARG A 283 -7.68 -15.42 -11.23
C ARG A 283 -6.90 -15.73 -12.51
N LYS A 284 -6.07 -14.77 -12.91
CA LYS A 284 -5.04 -14.94 -13.94
C LYS A 284 -3.73 -15.36 -13.30
N VAL A 285 -2.88 -16.03 -14.07
CA VAL A 285 -1.50 -16.34 -13.70
C VAL A 285 -0.55 -15.69 -14.71
N TYR A 286 0.42 -14.96 -14.19
CA TYR A 286 1.54 -14.42 -14.97
C TYR A 286 2.69 -15.41 -14.93
N VAL A 287 3.28 -15.69 -16.10
CA VAL A 287 4.40 -16.64 -16.23
C VAL A 287 5.53 -15.98 -17.01
N GLU A 288 6.69 -15.96 -16.37
CA GLU A 288 7.95 -15.40 -16.88
C GLU A 288 9.03 -16.48 -16.82
N TRP A 289 9.95 -16.49 -17.78
CA TRP A 289 11.13 -17.36 -17.72
C TRP A 289 12.30 -16.64 -17.07
N SER A 290 12.89 -17.24 -16.03
CA SER A 290 13.97 -16.65 -15.24
C SER A 290 13.59 -15.27 -14.64
N ASN A 291 14.58 -14.43 -14.38
CA ASN A 291 14.49 -13.02 -14.00
C ASN A 291 15.72 -12.27 -14.55
N GLU A 292 15.56 -10.99 -14.91
CA GLU A 292 16.62 -10.09 -15.42
C GLU A 292 17.71 -10.79 -16.26
N ILE A 293 17.32 -11.42 -17.36
CA ILE A 293 18.24 -12.14 -18.26
C ILE A 293 19.36 -11.25 -18.86
N TRP A 294 19.31 -9.94 -18.62
CA TRP A 294 20.31 -8.95 -19.01
C TRP A 294 21.36 -8.66 -17.93
N ASN A 295 21.24 -9.26 -16.75
CA ASN A 295 22.09 -9.00 -15.59
C ASN A 295 23.06 -10.18 -15.35
N TRP A 296 24.37 -9.93 -15.47
CA TRP A 296 25.42 -10.92 -15.16
C TRP A 296 25.99 -10.78 -13.74
N GLY A 297 25.33 -9.99 -12.90
CA GLY A 297 25.66 -9.80 -11.49
C GLY A 297 25.72 -11.12 -10.70
N TRP A 298 26.37 -11.09 -9.55
CA TRP A 298 26.34 -12.24 -8.65
C TRP A 298 24.88 -12.56 -8.26
N GLY A 299 24.51 -13.84 -8.32
CA GLY A 299 23.13 -14.28 -8.06
C GLY A 299 22.15 -14.20 -9.24
N PHE A 300 22.55 -13.85 -10.46
CA PHE A 300 21.67 -13.91 -11.66
C PHE A 300 22.06 -15.05 -12.59
N ASP A 301 21.70 -16.28 -12.22
CA ASP A 301 22.15 -17.49 -12.93
C ASP A 301 21.47 -17.69 -14.29
N GLY A 302 20.34 -17.03 -14.54
CA GLY A 302 19.65 -17.09 -15.82
C GLY A 302 20.48 -16.56 -16.99
N ALA A 303 21.08 -15.37 -16.84
CA ALA A 303 21.95 -14.80 -17.88
C ALA A 303 23.16 -15.70 -18.16
N ARG A 304 23.79 -16.24 -17.11
CA ARG A 304 24.91 -17.19 -17.25
C ARG A 304 24.49 -18.49 -17.91
N TYR A 305 23.28 -18.98 -17.64
CA TYR A 305 22.78 -20.18 -18.28
C TYR A 305 22.58 -20.00 -19.78
N VAL A 306 22.16 -18.81 -20.23
CA VAL A 306 22.07 -18.50 -21.66
C VAL A 306 23.45 -18.58 -22.33
N ASP A 307 24.52 -18.12 -21.66
CA ASP A 307 25.89 -18.28 -22.16
C ASP A 307 26.30 -19.77 -22.25
N GLU A 308 25.87 -20.60 -21.30
CA GLU A 308 26.06 -22.07 -21.34
C GLU A 308 25.31 -22.69 -22.54
N LEU A 309 24.10 -22.23 -22.84
CA LEU A 309 23.32 -22.70 -24.00
C LEU A 309 23.93 -22.27 -25.33
N ALA A 310 24.52 -21.08 -25.40
CA ALA A 310 25.06 -20.51 -26.64
C ALA A 310 26.14 -21.36 -27.32
N VAL A 311 26.82 -22.25 -26.58
CA VAL A 311 27.82 -23.17 -27.15
C VAL A 311 27.23 -24.46 -27.72
N HIS A 312 25.94 -24.76 -27.45
CA HIS A 312 25.28 -25.95 -27.98
C HIS A 312 24.92 -25.78 -29.47
N PRO A 313 25.10 -26.82 -30.30
CA PRO A 313 24.83 -26.74 -31.74
C PRO A 313 23.40 -26.32 -32.12
N GLU A 314 22.43 -26.58 -31.25
CA GLU A 314 21.02 -26.23 -31.47
C GLU A 314 20.73 -24.72 -31.42
N TYR A 315 21.60 -23.94 -30.78
CA TYR A 315 21.53 -22.47 -30.71
C TYR A 315 22.53 -21.78 -31.65
N ALA A 316 23.19 -22.52 -32.54
CA ALA A 316 24.18 -21.97 -33.44
C ALA A 316 23.61 -20.81 -34.28
N GLY A 317 24.30 -19.66 -34.21
CA GLY A 317 23.93 -18.45 -34.96
C GLY A 317 22.91 -17.53 -34.29
N LEU A 318 22.51 -17.81 -33.05
CA LEU A 318 21.63 -16.95 -32.26
C LEU A 318 22.42 -16.08 -31.28
N ASP A 319 21.92 -14.87 -31.03
CA ASP A 319 22.41 -14.04 -29.93
C ASP A 319 21.76 -14.44 -28.58
N HIS A 320 22.31 -13.93 -27.48
CA HIS A 320 21.84 -14.16 -26.11
C HIS A 320 20.32 -13.98 -25.95
N TRP A 321 19.78 -12.88 -26.50
CA TRP A 321 18.37 -12.52 -26.34
C TRP A 321 17.47 -13.44 -27.14
N GLN A 322 17.93 -13.90 -28.30
CA GLN A 322 17.23 -14.89 -29.11
C GLN A 322 17.20 -16.26 -28.42
N ILE A 323 18.28 -16.68 -27.76
CA ILE A 323 18.31 -17.92 -26.98
C ILE A 323 17.34 -17.81 -25.80
N ALA A 324 17.42 -16.72 -25.03
CA ALA A 324 16.50 -16.49 -23.91
C ALA A 324 15.03 -16.47 -24.36
N GLY A 325 14.71 -15.85 -25.50
CA GLY A 325 13.37 -15.87 -26.07
C GLY A 325 12.90 -17.25 -26.54
N ARG A 326 13.81 -18.12 -26.98
CA ARG A 326 13.48 -19.52 -27.29
C ARG A 326 13.16 -20.33 -26.04
N GLU A 327 13.94 -20.18 -24.97
CA GLU A 327 13.67 -20.87 -23.71
C GLU A 327 12.39 -20.36 -23.06
N ALA A 328 12.17 -19.03 -23.07
CA ALA A 328 10.92 -18.44 -22.62
C ALA A 328 9.72 -18.99 -23.41
N LYS A 329 9.85 -19.13 -24.73
CA LYS A 329 8.80 -19.72 -25.56
C LYS A 329 8.51 -21.17 -25.19
N ARG A 330 9.56 -21.99 -25.03
CA ARG A 330 9.43 -23.42 -24.67
C ARG A 330 8.57 -23.59 -23.42
N ASP A 331 8.91 -22.88 -22.36
CA ASP A 331 8.20 -22.98 -21.09
C ASP A 331 6.77 -22.43 -21.19
N LEU A 332 6.58 -21.26 -21.81
CA LEU A 332 5.26 -20.63 -21.92
C LEU A 332 4.32 -21.38 -22.88
N ASP A 333 4.84 -22.13 -23.86
CA ASP A 333 4.06 -23.04 -24.69
C ASP A 333 3.58 -24.26 -23.86
N ILE A 334 4.41 -24.81 -22.96
CA ILE A 334 3.99 -25.86 -22.01
C ILE A 334 2.85 -25.36 -21.11
N TRP A 335 2.96 -24.15 -20.57
CA TRP A 335 1.89 -23.53 -19.79
C TRP A 335 0.62 -23.35 -20.62
N SER A 336 0.75 -22.91 -21.87
CA SER A 336 -0.39 -22.76 -22.80
C SER A 336 -1.09 -24.09 -23.06
N ASP A 337 -0.35 -25.19 -23.22
CA ASP A 337 -0.89 -26.54 -23.37
C ASP A 337 -1.65 -27.00 -22.13
N VAL A 338 -1.09 -26.78 -20.93
CA VAL A 338 -1.73 -27.17 -19.67
C VAL A 338 -3.02 -26.38 -19.43
N PHE A 339 -3.03 -25.11 -19.81
CA PHE A 339 -4.18 -24.20 -19.72
C PHE A 339 -5.10 -24.26 -20.94
N ALA A 340 -4.95 -25.24 -21.84
CA ALA A 340 -5.85 -25.39 -22.99
C ALA A 340 -7.33 -25.44 -22.55
N GLY A 341 -8.17 -24.63 -23.19
CA GLY A 341 -9.58 -24.44 -22.81
C GLY A 341 -9.83 -23.37 -21.75
N GLN A 342 -8.79 -22.83 -21.11
CA GLN A 342 -8.86 -21.74 -20.12
C GLN A 342 -7.68 -20.77 -20.24
N THR A 343 -7.15 -20.58 -21.45
CA THR A 343 -5.99 -19.72 -21.73
C THR A 343 -6.23 -18.24 -21.43
N SER A 344 -7.49 -17.81 -21.26
CA SER A 344 -7.81 -16.47 -20.76
C SER A 344 -7.36 -16.21 -19.32
N ARG A 345 -7.03 -17.27 -18.57
CA ARG A 345 -6.41 -17.21 -17.23
C ARG A 345 -4.87 -17.13 -17.29
N LEU A 346 -4.24 -17.22 -18.46
CA LEU A 346 -2.78 -17.22 -18.59
C LEU A 346 -2.30 -15.89 -19.19
N VAL A 347 -1.25 -15.31 -18.60
CA VAL A 347 -0.54 -14.14 -19.11
C VAL A 347 0.92 -14.51 -19.33
N ARG A 348 1.34 -14.55 -20.59
CA ARG A 348 2.71 -14.88 -21.00
C ARG A 348 3.58 -13.63 -21.05
N VAL A 349 4.65 -13.62 -20.27
CA VAL A 349 5.50 -12.44 -20.09
C VAL A 349 6.77 -12.53 -20.91
N ALA A 350 7.04 -11.51 -21.73
CA ALA A 350 8.36 -11.28 -22.31
C ALA A 350 9.07 -10.17 -21.53
N ALA A 351 10.08 -10.53 -20.73
CA ALA A 351 10.81 -9.60 -19.88
C ALA A 351 12.03 -8.98 -20.59
N GLY A 352 12.32 -7.72 -20.30
CA GLY A 352 13.53 -7.03 -20.75
C GLY A 352 14.00 -5.94 -19.79
N GLN A 353 14.81 -5.01 -20.29
CA GLN A 353 15.43 -3.96 -19.48
C GLN A 353 14.80 -2.60 -19.79
N ALA A 354 14.44 -1.82 -18.76
CA ALA A 354 13.75 -0.53 -18.95
C ALA A 354 14.57 0.48 -19.77
N ALA A 355 15.90 0.49 -19.65
CA ALA A 355 16.75 1.40 -20.41
C ALA A 355 16.83 1.05 -21.91
N ASN A 356 16.59 -0.22 -22.29
CA ASN A 356 16.90 -0.79 -23.61
C ASN A 356 15.73 -1.60 -24.19
N GLU A 357 14.84 -0.93 -24.91
CA GLU A 357 13.65 -1.50 -25.57
C GLU A 357 13.97 -2.56 -26.62
N TRP A 358 15.15 -2.47 -27.25
CA TRP A 358 15.59 -3.45 -28.25
C TRP A 358 15.83 -4.84 -27.63
N ILE A 359 16.10 -4.93 -26.32
CA ILE A 359 16.29 -6.22 -25.63
C ILE A 359 14.96 -6.99 -25.62
N VAL A 360 13.89 -6.37 -25.11
CA VAL A 360 12.60 -7.06 -25.04
C VAL A 360 12.03 -7.33 -26.43
N ASP A 361 12.31 -6.48 -27.42
CA ASP A 361 11.92 -6.70 -28.81
C ASP A 361 12.58 -7.96 -29.41
N ARG A 362 13.87 -8.18 -29.12
CA ARG A 362 14.61 -9.38 -29.54
C ARG A 362 14.06 -10.65 -28.89
N VAL A 363 13.78 -10.61 -27.59
CA VAL A 363 13.16 -11.71 -26.84
C VAL A 363 11.78 -12.04 -27.41
N ALA A 364 10.90 -11.03 -27.55
CA ALA A 364 9.55 -11.19 -28.08
C ALA A 364 9.54 -11.73 -29.52
N SER A 365 10.51 -11.30 -30.36
CA SER A 365 10.72 -11.81 -31.71
C SER A 365 11.08 -13.29 -31.72
N ALA A 366 12.00 -13.71 -30.85
CA ALA A 366 12.39 -15.12 -30.72
C ALA A 366 11.27 -16.00 -30.13
N MET A 367 10.38 -15.41 -29.33
CA MET A 367 9.14 -16.06 -28.89
C MET A 367 8.08 -16.19 -30.00
N GLY A 368 8.31 -15.61 -31.18
CA GLY A 368 7.41 -15.70 -32.33
C GLY A 368 6.03 -15.08 -32.08
N GLY A 369 5.94 -14.10 -31.18
CA GLY A 369 4.65 -13.48 -30.83
C GLY A 369 3.78 -14.28 -29.84
N SER A 370 4.30 -15.36 -29.24
CA SER A 370 3.64 -16.14 -28.18
C SER A 370 3.73 -15.46 -26.79
N LEU A 371 3.37 -14.17 -26.69
CA LEU A 371 3.40 -13.37 -25.46
C LEU A 371 2.12 -12.54 -25.29
N ASP A 372 1.77 -12.11 -24.08
CA ASP A 372 0.61 -11.25 -23.85
C ASP A 372 1.02 -9.85 -23.37
N VAL A 373 2.18 -9.75 -22.72
CA VAL A 373 2.72 -8.49 -22.21
C VAL A 373 4.23 -8.41 -22.44
N LEU A 374 4.71 -7.19 -22.69
CA LEU A 374 6.11 -6.81 -22.50
C LEU A 374 6.29 -6.39 -21.05
N ALA A 375 7.39 -6.76 -20.42
CA ALA A 375 7.68 -6.43 -19.03
C ALA A 375 9.05 -5.75 -18.85
N ILE A 376 9.10 -4.71 -18.01
CA ILE A 376 10.30 -3.92 -17.71
C ILE A 376 10.51 -3.72 -16.21
N ALA A 377 11.70 -3.23 -15.82
CA ALA A 377 12.03 -2.82 -14.45
C ALA A 377 12.39 -1.32 -14.38
N PRO A 378 11.41 -0.40 -14.29
CA PRO A 378 11.67 1.04 -14.43
C PRO A 378 12.08 1.67 -13.09
N TYR A 379 13.25 1.35 -12.56
CA TYR A 379 13.73 1.89 -11.28
C TYR A 379 14.02 3.40 -11.30
N ILE A 380 13.85 4.04 -10.14
CA ILE A 380 14.37 5.38 -9.81
C ILE A 380 15.78 5.19 -9.24
N LEU A 381 16.80 5.53 -10.01
CA LEU A 381 18.20 5.34 -9.64
C LEU A 381 19.07 6.52 -10.07
N PRO A 382 20.15 6.84 -9.31
CA PRO A 382 21.13 7.81 -9.77
C PRO A 382 21.91 7.25 -10.97
N THR A 383 22.38 8.16 -11.81
CA THR A 383 23.35 7.88 -12.88
C THR A 383 24.73 7.57 -12.28
N ASP A 384 25.62 6.95 -13.08
CA ASP A 384 27.00 6.73 -12.64
C ASP A 384 27.77 8.05 -12.43
N GLU A 385 27.44 9.09 -13.20
CA GLU A 385 27.98 10.44 -13.00
C GLU A 385 27.54 11.04 -11.67
N GLN A 386 26.26 10.93 -11.33
CA GLN A 386 25.76 11.36 -10.01
C GLN A 386 26.42 10.56 -8.88
N ARG A 387 26.51 9.23 -9.02
CA ARG A 387 27.18 8.35 -8.05
C ARG A 387 28.62 8.78 -7.76
N ALA A 388 29.35 9.23 -8.77
CA ALA A 388 30.72 9.70 -8.61
C ALA A 388 30.85 11.01 -7.79
N THR A 389 29.76 11.75 -7.60
CA THR A 389 29.76 13.02 -6.84
C THR A 389 29.37 12.85 -5.37
N TYR A 390 28.81 11.70 -4.97
CA TYR A 390 28.36 11.50 -3.60
C TYR A 390 29.54 11.31 -2.63
N THR A 391 29.50 12.07 -1.53
CA THR A 391 30.52 12.09 -0.48
C THR A 391 29.88 12.01 0.89
N ALA A 392 30.67 11.98 1.96
CA ALA A 392 30.13 12.05 3.33
C ALA A 392 29.34 13.35 3.62
N ALA A 393 29.48 14.38 2.78
CA ALA A 393 28.73 15.64 2.90
C ALA A 393 27.41 15.65 2.10
N THR A 394 27.12 14.60 1.33
CA THR A 394 25.87 14.48 0.58
C THR A 394 24.67 14.46 1.53
N THR A 395 23.68 15.28 1.23
CA THR A 395 22.47 15.42 2.06
C THR A 395 21.29 14.69 1.43
N VAL A 396 20.25 14.45 2.25
CA VAL A 396 18.95 13.95 1.79
C VAL A 396 18.38 14.82 0.67
N ASP A 397 18.52 16.15 0.76
CA ASP A 397 18.01 17.09 -0.25
C ASP A 397 18.66 16.89 -1.63
N THR A 398 19.98 16.64 -1.66
CA THR A 398 20.70 16.33 -2.90
C THR A 398 20.16 15.06 -3.53
N ILE A 399 20.01 13.98 -2.75
CA ILE A 399 19.54 12.68 -3.23
C ILE A 399 18.10 12.80 -3.75
N LEU A 400 17.21 13.50 -3.04
CA LEU A 400 15.83 13.69 -3.49
C LEU A 400 15.73 14.54 -4.76
N ALA A 401 16.65 15.50 -4.97
CA ALA A 401 16.71 16.27 -6.22
C ALA A 401 17.13 15.38 -7.40
N ASP A 402 18.10 14.51 -7.21
CA ASP A 402 18.52 13.53 -8.22
C ASP A 402 17.41 12.53 -8.54
N CYS A 403 16.67 12.07 -7.51
CA CYS A 403 15.53 11.16 -7.68
C CYS A 403 14.44 11.77 -8.58
N ARG A 404 14.17 13.07 -8.50
CA ARG A 404 13.18 13.74 -9.38
C ARG A 404 13.54 13.57 -10.86
N THR A 405 14.82 13.73 -11.19
CA THR A 405 15.31 13.55 -12.57
C THR A 405 15.24 12.08 -13.00
N ALA A 406 15.51 11.16 -12.09
CA ALA A 406 15.40 9.72 -12.34
C ALA A 406 13.94 9.28 -12.56
N VAL A 407 12.96 9.92 -11.90
CA VAL A 407 11.52 9.68 -12.15
C VAL A 407 11.16 10.02 -13.60
N ASP A 408 11.55 11.18 -14.10
CA ASP A 408 11.30 11.58 -15.50
C ASP A 408 11.89 10.57 -16.48
N THR A 409 13.12 10.12 -16.21
CA THR A 409 13.83 9.12 -17.01
C THR A 409 13.07 7.78 -17.05
N ALA A 410 12.59 7.29 -15.90
CA ALA A 410 11.83 6.04 -15.82
C ALA A 410 10.48 6.12 -16.57
N ILE A 411 9.84 7.29 -16.54
CA ILE A 411 8.60 7.54 -17.30
C ILE A 411 8.88 7.53 -18.81
N ASP A 412 9.98 8.15 -19.25
CA ASP A 412 10.36 8.15 -20.68
C ASP A 412 10.69 6.75 -21.19
N TRP A 413 11.39 5.95 -20.40
CA TRP A 413 11.61 4.52 -20.70
C TRP A 413 10.29 3.78 -20.87
N THR A 414 9.32 4.03 -19.99
CA THR A 414 7.98 3.43 -20.06
C THR A 414 7.25 3.82 -21.34
N ARG A 415 7.28 5.11 -21.74
CA ARG A 415 6.67 5.58 -23.00
C ARG A 415 7.24 4.89 -24.23
N ARG A 416 8.57 4.71 -24.29
CA ARG A 416 9.25 4.00 -25.40
C ARG A 416 8.81 2.55 -25.48
N HIS A 417 8.74 1.85 -24.35
CA HIS A 417 8.27 0.48 -24.30
C HIS A 417 6.78 0.35 -24.62
N LYS A 418 5.96 1.34 -24.26
CA LYS A 418 4.54 1.35 -24.63
C LYS A 418 4.37 1.49 -26.14
N ALA A 419 5.16 2.34 -26.80
CA ALA A 419 5.17 2.45 -28.25
C ALA A 419 5.60 1.14 -28.94
N LEU A 420 6.54 0.42 -28.34
CA LEU A 420 6.94 -0.91 -28.80
C LEU A 420 5.79 -1.93 -28.64
N ALA A 421 5.12 -1.97 -27.48
CA ALA A 421 3.95 -2.82 -27.24
C ALA A 421 2.81 -2.53 -28.24
N ASP A 422 2.59 -1.26 -28.61
CA ASP A 422 1.61 -0.88 -29.63
C ASP A 422 2.01 -1.33 -31.04
N THR A 423 3.30 -1.37 -31.33
CA THR A 423 3.83 -1.91 -32.60
C THR A 423 3.59 -3.41 -32.68
N TRP A 424 3.88 -4.14 -31.60
CA TRP A 424 3.56 -5.56 -31.48
C TRP A 424 2.07 -5.84 -31.56
N SER A 425 1.25 -4.99 -30.92
CA SER A 425 -0.21 -5.11 -30.96
C SER A 425 -0.74 -5.04 -32.39
N LYS A 426 -0.23 -4.09 -33.18
CA LYS A 426 -0.57 -3.94 -34.60
C LYS A 426 -0.09 -5.14 -35.44
N SER A 427 1.13 -5.60 -35.20
CA SER A 427 1.72 -6.74 -35.93
C SER A 427 0.95 -8.04 -35.71
N LEU A 428 0.56 -8.32 -34.46
CA LEU A 428 -0.14 -9.55 -34.08
C LEU A 428 -1.67 -9.47 -34.18
N GLY A 429 -2.23 -8.29 -34.44
CA GLY A 429 -3.68 -8.08 -34.54
C GLY A 429 -4.44 -8.27 -33.21
N ARG A 430 -3.76 -8.15 -32.07
CA ARG A 430 -4.33 -8.29 -30.71
C ARG A 430 -3.59 -7.39 -29.72
N PRO A 431 -4.20 -6.95 -28.62
CA PRO A 431 -3.52 -6.09 -27.65
C PRO A 431 -2.35 -6.83 -26.98
N ILE A 432 -1.21 -6.14 -26.89
CA ILE A 432 -0.05 -6.50 -26.07
C ILE A 432 0.11 -5.43 -25.00
N GLY A 433 0.07 -5.85 -23.74
CA GLY A 433 0.20 -4.95 -22.60
C GLY A 433 1.65 -4.56 -22.31
N LEU A 434 1.82 -3.54 -21.48
CA LEU A 434 3.10 -3.19 -20.87
C LEU A 434 2.94 -3.28 -19.35
N VAL A 435 3.80 -4.06 -18.70
CA VAL A 435 3.81 -4.25 -17.25
C VAL A 435 5.21 -3.98 -16.68
N ALA A 436 5.29 -3.69 -15.38
CA ALA A 436 6.54 -3.72 -14.65
C ALA A 436 6.62 -5.02 -13.84
N TYR A 437 7.66 -5.83 -14.05
CA TYR A 437 7.89 -7.04 -13.24
C TYR A 437 8.50 -6.70 -11.88
N GLU A 438 9.12 -5.52 -11.77
CA GLU A 438 9.58 -4.90 -10.55
C GLU A 438 9.79 -3.40 -10.79
N GLY A 439 9.98 -2.62 -9.73
CA GLY A 439 10.25 -1.20 -9.82
C GLY A 439 10.36 -0.55 -8.45
N GLY A 440 10.35 0.77 -8.43
CA GLY A 440 10.52 1.55 -7.22
C GLY A 440 11.88 2.24 -7.19
N ILE A 441 12.42 2.45 -5.99
CA ILE A 441 13.73 3.08 -5.83
C ILE A 441 14.85 2.04 -5.87
N HIS A 442 15.95 2.38 -6.53
CA HIS A 442 17.20 1.65 -6.48
C HIS A 442 18.29 2.64 -6.09
N LEU A 443 18.23 3.06 -4.82
CA LEU A 443 19.19 3.97 -4.21
C LEU A 443 20.36 3.16 -3.62
N ASP A 444 21.18 2.59 -4.50
CA ASP A 444 22.41 1.90 -4.11
C ASP A 444 23.58 2.89 -3.97
N SER A 445 24.20 2.91 -2.78
CA SER A 445 25.35 3.77 -2.52
C SER A 445 26.69 3.13 -2.96
N ARG A 446 26.68 1.83 -3.27
CA ARG A 446 27.85 0.98 -3.58
C ARG A 446 28.99 1.10 -2.56
N GLY A 447 28.62 1.25 -1.28
CA GLY A 447 29.55 1.42 -0.17
C GLY A 447 30.17 2.82 -0.10
N SER A 448 29.58 3.81 -0.77
CA SER A 448 30.04 5.20 -0.63
C SER A 448 29.79 5.75 0.78
N PRO A 449 30.54 6.78 1.22
CA PRO A 449 30.31 7.41 2.52
C PRO A 449 28.93 8.05 2.70
N ALA A 450 28.14 8.22 1.63
CA ALA A 450 26.79 8.77 1.66
C ALA A 450 25.70 7.74 2.01
N GLN A 451 26.05 6.49 2.29
CA GLN A 451 25.11 5.38 2.50
C GLN A 451 24.01 5.68 3.53
N GLN A 452 24.33 6.39 4.62
CA GLN A 452 23.32 6.79 5.60
C GLN A 452 22.32 7.81 5.01
N ALA A 453 22.80 8.80 4.26
CA ALA A 453 21.94 9.79 3.61
C ALA A 453 21.00 9.13 2.58
N PHE A 454 21.45 8.06 1.91
CA PHE A 454 20.62 7.25 1.01
C PHE A 454 19.48 6.55 1.74
N TYR A 455 19.77 5.92 2.88
CA TYR A 455 18.76 5.30 3.73
C TYR A 455 17.77 6.34 4.30
N ASP A 456 18.30 7.47 4.80
CA ASP A 456 17.48 8.57 5.32
C ASP A 456 16.59 9.16 4.22
N ALA A 457 17.08 9.30 3.00
CA ALA A 457 16.30 9.77 1.86
C ALA A 457 15.22 8.77 1.43
N SER A 458 15.51 7.47 1.48
CA SER A 458 14.54 6.40 1.17
C SER A 458 13.34 6.43 2.13
N ASN A 459 13.56 6.87 3.38
CA ASN A 459 12.56 6.93 4.44
C ASN A 459 12.05 8.35 4.74
N ASP A 460 12.53 9.36 4.01
CA ASP A 460 12.02 10.74 4.09
C ASP A 460 10.60 10.81 3.54
N ARG A 461 9.72 11.56 4.20
CA ARG A 461 8.34 11.78 3.77
C ARG A 461 8.24 12.23 2.30
N ARG A 462 9.16 13.09 1.84
CA ARG A 462 9.20 13.60 0.46
C ARG A 462 9.45 12.49 -0.57
N MET A 463 10.02 11.36 -0.17
CA MET A 463 10.12 10.18 -1.04
C MET A 463 8.75 9.57 -1.32
N GLY A 464 7.81 9.62 -0.37
CA GLY A 464 6.43 9.22 -0.62
C GLY A 464 5.76 10.08 -1.69
N ASP A 465 6.01 11.40 -1.70
CA ASP A 465 5.51 12.30 -2.75
C ASP A 465 6.15 12.00 -4.11
N LEU A 466 7.44 11.66 -4.15
CA LEU A 466 8.13 11.22 -5.38
C LEU A 466 7.58 9.90 -5.91
N TYR A 467 7.30 8.94 -5.04
CA TYR A 467 6.66 7.67 -5.41
C TYR A 467 5.30 7.90 -6.06
N ARG A 468 4.48 8.80 -5.49
CA ARG A 468 3.19 9.17 -6.07
C ARG A 468 3.33 9.74 -7.49
N GLN A 469 4.25 10.68 -7.68
CA GLN A 469 4.54 11.25 -9.01
C GLN A 469 5.02 10.19 -10.01
N TYR A 470 5.91 9.32 -9.56
CA TYR A 470 6.42 8.20 -10.36
C TYR A 470 5.29 7.26 -10.80
N LEU A 471 4.44 6.80 -9.89
CA LEU A 471 3.34 5.88 -10.20
C LEU A 471 2.29 6.52 -11.12
N GLN A 472 1.95 7.80 -10.89
CA GLN A 472 1.08 8.57 -11.79
C GLN A 472 1.69 8.70 -13.19
N GLY A 473 2.99 8.97 -13.26
CA GLY A 473 3.73 9.07 -14.52
C GLY A 473 3.78 7.76 -15.29
N LEU A 474 4.01 6.62 -14.61
CA LEU A 474 3.96 5.30 -15.23
C LEU A 474 2.58 4.97 -15.78
N ALA A 475 1.52 5.22 -15.00
CA ALA A 475 0.14 5.02 -15.45
C ALA A 475 -0.18 5.88 -16.68
N ALA A 476 0.20 7.17 -16.65
CA ALA A 476 0.02 8.09 -17.78
C ALA A 476 0.84 7.68 -19.02
N ALA A 477 1.98 7.01 -18.83
CA ALA A 477 2.78 6.45 -19.91
C ALA A 477 2.21 5.15 -20.50
N GLY A 478 1.10 4.64 -19.96
CA GLY A 478 0.38 3.48 -20.48
C GLY A 478 0.77 2.14 -19.86
N MET A 479 1.41 2.16 -18.69
CA MET A 479 1.65 0.96 -17.88
C MET A 479 0.31 0.38 -17.38
N SER A 480 0.08 -0.92 -17.57
CA SER A 480 -1.16 -1.58 -17.14
C SER A 480 -1.06 -2.26 -15.76
N LEU A 481 0.13 -2.70 -15.38
CA LEU A 481 0.42 -3.30 -14.07
C LEU A 481 1.82 -2.85 -13.63
N TYR A 482 1.95 -2.38 -12.39
CA TYR A 482 3.22 -2.10 -11.73
C TYR A 482 3.42 -3.05 -10.55
N VAL A 483 4.46 -3.89 -10.58
CA VAL A 483 4.85 -4.70 -9.42
C VAL A 483 5.98 -4.00 -8.68
N ASP A 484 5.79 -3.72 -7.40
CA ASP A 484 6.84 -3.14 -6.56
C ASP A 484 7.86 -4.21 -6.11
N PHE A 485 9.16 -3.88 -6.06
CA PHE A 485 10.23 -4.87 -5.92
C PHE A 485 10.28 -5.62 -4.57
N GLN A 486 10.00 -4.96 -3.45
CA GLN A 486 10.22 -5.57 -2.13
C GLN A 486 9.20 -5.10 -1.11
N PHE A 487 8.56 -6.06 -0.44
CA PHE A 487 7.52 -5.80 0.56
C PHE A 487 8.14 -5.40 1.90
N THR A 488 8.94 -6.28 2.50
CA THR A 488 9.61 -5.99 3.78
C THR A 488 11.13 -6.17 3.71
N GLY A 489 11.86 -5.52 4.61
CA GLY A 489 13.31 -5.65 4.70
C GLY A 489 13.88 -4.97 5.93
N GLN A 490 15.08 -5.39 6.34
CA GLN A 490 15.70 -4.87 7.55
C GLN A 490 15.93 -3.36 7.49
N SER A 491 15.73 -2.68 8.61
CA SER A 491 16.08 -1.27 8.75
C SER A 491 17.59 -1.09 8.77
N GLY A 492 18.10 -0.11 8.03
CA GLY A 492 19.48 0.33 8.13
C GLY A 492 20.11 0.64 6.79
N ALA A 493 21.21 1.39 6.86
CA ALA A 493 21.95 1.78 5.68
C ALA A 493 22.68 0.57 5.07
N SER A 494 22.42 0.26 3.81
CA SER A 494 23.01 -0.88 3.06
C SER A 494 23.76 -0.40 1.81
N PRO A 495 24.89 -1.02 1.42
CA PRO A 495 25.60 -0.67 0.18
C PRO A 495 24.72 -0.82 -1.07
N TRP A 496 23.74 -1.72 -0.99
CA TRP A 496 22.84 -2.08 -2.10
C TRP A 496 21.54 -1.28 -2.09
N GLY A 497 21.34 -0.41 -1.08
CA GLY A 497 20.14 0.40 -0.94
C GLY A 497 19.06 -0.25 -0.08
N ASP A 498 17.97 0.49 0.09
CA ASP A 498 16.78 0.09 0.84
C ASP A 498 15.55 0.09 -0.09
N PHE A 499 15.11 -1.10 -0.47
CA PHE A 499 13.94 -1.27 -1.33
C PHE A 499 12.65 -1.51 -0.55
N ALA A 500 12.73 -1.81 0.75
CA ALA A 500 11.60 -2.29 1.54
C ALA A 500 10.50 -1.24 1.65
N LYS A 501 9.25 -1.69 1.68
CA LYS A 501 8.11 -0.82 2.01
C LYS A 501 7.83 -0.77 3.49
N LEU A 502 8.13 -1.86 4.19
CA LEU A 502 8.03 -1.96 5.64
C LEU A 502 9.33 -2.51 6.25
N HIS A 503 9.75 -1.95 7.39
CA HIS A 503 10.90 -2.41 8.18
C HIS A 503 10.51 -3.23 9.42
N ALA A 504 9.23 -3.20 9.79
CA ALA A 504 8.61 -4.14 10.71
C ALA A 504 7.23 -4.50 10.17
N MET A 505 6.77 -5.74 10.36
CA MET A 505 5.44 -6.12 9.88
C MET A 505 4.31 -5.33 10.56
N ASP A 506 4.51 -4.94 11.82
CA ASP A 506 3.58 -4.15 12.63
C ASP A 506 3.89 -2.66 12.68
N GLU A 507 4.77 -2.16 11.79
CA GLU A 507 5.05 -0.73 11.76
C GLU A 507 3.78 0.09 11.40
N PRO A 508 3.60 1.29 11.97
CA PRO A 508 2.46 2.14 11.65
C PRO A 508 2.49 2.58 10.18
N VAL A 509 1.41 2.27 9.44
CA VAL A 509 1.23 2.67 8.03
C VAL A 509 1.35 4.19 7.84
N ALA A 510 0.92 4.97 8.84
CA ALA A 510 0.97 6.43 8.81
C ALA A 510 2.39 7.01 8.71
N SER A 511 3.43 6.23 9.01
CA SER A 511 4.84 6.62 8.86
C SER A 511 5.54 5.89 7.71
N ALA A 512 4.88 4.93 7.06
CA ALA A 512 5.42 4.14 5.95
C ALA A 512 5.11 4.84 4.61
N TRP A 513 5.75 5.98 4.35
CA TRP A 513 5.36 6.90 3.26
C TRP A 513 5.36 6.26 1.86
N ARG A 514 6.35 5.40 1.58
CA ARG A 514 6.43 4.66 0.31
C ARG A 514 5.34 3.60 0.22
N TYR A 515 5.14 2.81 1.28
CA TYR A 515 4.05 1.83 1.35
C TYR A 515 2.68 2.50 1.11
N ALA A 516 2.42 3.62 1.79
CA ALA A 516 1.17 4.37 1.62
C ALA A 516 0.97 4.87 0.17
N ALA A 517 2.04 5.27 -0.53
CA ALA A 517 1.93 5.68 -1.93
C ALA A 517 1.59 4.50 -2.86
N VAL A 518 2.18 3.33 -2.63
CA VAL A 518 1.90 2.12 -3.41
C VAL A 518 0.50 1.58 -3.12
N VAL A 519 0.04 1.63 -1.86
CA VAL A 519 -1.37 1.30 -1.49
C VAL A 519 -2.36 2.27 -2.15
N ALA A 520 -2.09 3.58 -2.13
CA ALA A 520 -2.94 4.57 -2.78
C ALA A 520 -3.03 4.36 -4.31
N ALA A 521 -1.95 3.87 -4.93
CA ALA A 521 -2.01 3.45 -6.32
C ALA A 521 -2.84 2.18 -6.51
N ALA A 522 -2.70 1.20 -5.61
CA ALA A 522 -3.38 -0.08 -5.68
C ALA A 522 -4.90 0.03 -5.51
N ASP A 523 -5.38 0.85 -4.57
CA ASP A 523 -6.81 1.14 -4.37
C ASP A 523 -7.37 2.19 -5.37
N GLY A 524 -6.50 2.72 -6.23
CA GLY A 524 -6.79 3.69 -7.26
C GLY A 524 -7.01 5.12 -6.75
N SER A 525 -6.94 5.39 -5.44
CA SER A 525 -7.07 6.75 -4.88
C SER A 525 -6.04 7.72 -5.45
N LEU A 526 -4.84 7.23 -5.80
CA LEU A 526 -3.78 8.04 -6.39
C LEU A 526 -4.10 8.56 -7.81
N PHE A 527 -4.90 7.82 -8.58
CA PHE A 527 -5.23 8.15 -9.97
C PHE A 527 -6.54 8.91 -10.11
N ARG A 528 -7.30 9.04 -9.01
CA ARG A 528 -8.46 9.91 -8.98
C ARG A 528 -7.97 11.34 -9.12
N ALA A 529 -8.77 12.17 -9.77
CA ALA A 529 -8.53 13.60 -9.71
C ALA A 529 -8.41 13.98 -8.23
N ALA A 530 -7.36 14.71 -7.86
CA ALA A 530 -7.24 15.25 -6.51
C ALA A 530 -8.59 15.90 -6.17
N PRO A 531 -9.14 15.69 -4.96
CA PRO A 531 -10.42 16.26 -4.59
C PRO A 531 -10.38 17.74 -4.96
N ARG A 532 -11.28 18.18 -5.86
CA ARG A 532 -11.33 19.59 -6.24
C ARG A 532 -11.49 20.37 -4.94
N PRO A 533 -10.83 21.53 -4.79
CA PRO A 533 -11.13 22.36 -3.64
C PRO A 533 -12.65 22.61 -3.56
N PRO A 534 -13.21 22.75 -2.34
CA PRO A 534 -14.64 22.98 -2.17
C PRO A 534 -15.15 24.23 -2.91
N ILE A 535 -14.25 25.19 -3.12
CA ILE A 535 -14.50 26.48 -3.75
C ILE A 535 -13.26 26.84 -4.58
N ASP A 536 -13.44 27.13 -5.85
CA ASP A 536 -12.42 27.61 -6.80
C ASP A 536 -13.12 28.43 -7.90
N PHE A 537 -12.99 29.76 -7.88
CA PHE A 537 -13.70 30.64 -8.80
C PHE A 537 -12.90 30.99 -10.06
N ASP A 538 -11.63 30.61 -10.16
CA ASP A 538 -10.78 30.87 -11.32
C ASP A 538 -10.22 29.61 -12.00
N GLY A 539 -10.56 28.44 -11.48
CA GLY A 539 -10.28 27.13 -12.06
C GLY A 539 -8.79 26.77 -11.99
N ASP A 540 -8.04 27.37 -11.08
CA ASP A 540 -6.60 27.15 -10.96
C ASP A 540 -6.24 25.94 -10.07
N GLY A 541 -7.25 25.27 -9.49
CA GLY A 541 -7.10 24.11 -8.62
C GLY A 541 -6.71 24.46 -7.19
N VAL A 542 -6.65 25.74 -6.83
CA VAL A 542 -6.42 26.25 -5.48
C VAL A 542 -7.75 26.61 -4.84
N GLY A 543 -7.90 26.25 -3.56
CA GLY A 543 -9.11 26.57 -2.81
C GLY A 543 -9.23 28.05 -2.47
N ASP A 544 -10.33 28.65 -2.89
CA ASP A 544 -10.71 30.03 -2.64
C ASP A 544 -11.54 30.21 -1.37
N VAL A 545 -11.64 31.46 -0.91
CA VAL A 545 -12.44 31.80 0.29
C VAL A 545 -13.53 32.80 -0.05
N VAL A 546 -14.77 32.49 0.36
CA VAL A 546 -15.88 33.45 0.28
C VAL A 546 -16.13 34.10 1.63
N TRP A 547 -16.14 35.42 1.62
CA TRP A 547 -16.52 36.27 2.73
C TRP A 547 -17.91 36.84 2.48
N ARG A 548 -18.75 36.87 3.51
CA ARG A 548 -20.01 37.59 3.48
C ARG A 548 -20.08 38.58 4.63
N ASP A 549 -20.54 39.78 4.32
CA ASP A 549 -20.78 40.83 5.28
C ASP A 549 -22.07 40.52 6.06
N ALA A 550 -21.98 40.43 7.39
CA ALA A 550 -23.11 40.05 8.22
C ALA A 550 -24.24 41.10 8.23
N THR A 551 -23.91 42.36 7.98
CA THR A 551 -24.84 43.49 8.06
C THR A 551 -25.56 43.70 6.73
N THR A 552 -24.79 43.76 5.65
CA THR A 552 -25.30 44.06 4.29
C THR A 552 -25.69 42.78 3.56
N GLY A 553 -25.04 41.66 3.85
CA GLY A 553 -25.17 40.41 3.11
C GLY A 553 -24.37 40.35 1.80
N ALA A 554 -23.54 41.36 1.51
CA ALA A 554 -22.65 41.35 0.35
C ALA A 554 -21.59 40.25 0.47
N CYS A 555 -21.30 39.57 -0.63
CA CYS A 555 -20.35 38.46 -0.71
C CYS A 555 -19.15 38.82 -1.60
N VAL A 556 -17.95 38.42 -1.19
CA VAL A 556 -16.69 38.64 -1.89
C VAL A 556 -15.88 37.34 -1.85
N ALA A 557 -15.42 36.84 -2.99
CA ALA A 557 -14.41 35.78 -3.06
C ALA A 557 -13.01 36.38 -2.98
N TRP A 558 -12.12 35.71 -2.26
CA TRP A 558 -10.68 35.91 -2.31
C TRP A 558 -10.10 34.77 -3.11
N LEU A 559 -9.50 35.11 -4.25
CA LEU A 559 -8.81 34.18 -5.12
C LEU A 559 -7.42 33.94 -4.54
N LEU A 560 -7.09 32.71 -4.17
CA LEU A 560 -5.82 32.40 -3.52
C LEU A 560 -4.78 31.92 -4.52
N ASP A 561 -3.50 32.07 -4.18
CA ASP A 561 -2.42 31.41 -4.91
C ASP A 561 -2.00 30.09 -4.25
N ALA A 562 -1.10 29.35 -4.91
CA ALA A 562 -0.54 28.09 -4.40
C ALA A 562 0.12 28.19 -3.01
N GLY A 563 0.52 29.40 -2.57
CA GLY A 563 1.05 29.68 -1.24
C GLY A 563 -0.02 30.00 -0.19
N GLY A 564 -1.29 30.08 -0.61
CA GLY A 564 -2.44 30.47 0.20
C GLY A 564 -2.55 31.97 0.44
N ALA A 565 -1.83 32.80 -0.31
CA ALA A 565 -1.96 34.25 -0.24
C ALA A 565 -3.09 34.74 -1.16
N THR A 566 -3.76 35.82 -0.77
CA THR A 566 -4.79 36.44 -1.62
C THR A 566 -4.15 37.08 -2.84
N ARG A 567 -4.38 36.49 -4.01
CA ARG A 567 -3.93 36.99 -5.31
C ARG A 567 -4.86 38.08 -5.84
N ALA A 568 -6.17 37.89 -5.66
CA ALA A 568 -7.19 38.85 -6.11
C ALA A 568 -8.46 38.76 -5.23
N THR A 569 -9.35 39.74 -5.37
CA THR A 569 -10.68 39.69 -4.76
C THR A 569 -11.75 39.93 -5.81
N ARG A 570 -12.89 39.25 -5.68
CA ARG A 570 -14.00 39.29 -6.63
C ARG A 570 -15.32 39.52 -5.90
N ALA A 571 -16.02 40.59 -6.24
CA ALA A 571 -17.38 40.80 -5.72
C ALA A 571 -18.33 39.78 -6.34
N LEU A 572 -18.99 38.97 -5.50
CA LEU A 572 -19.97 37.96 -5.94
C LEU A 572 -21.40 38.51 -5.98
N GLY A 573 -21.62 39.68 -5.38
CA GLY A 573 -22.93 40.31 -5.23
C GLY A 573 -23.55 40.10 -3.85
N GLY A 574 -24.83 40.43 -3.69
CA GLY A 574 -25.50 40.50 -2.38
C GLY A 574 -25.44 41.91 -1.78
N GLY A 575 -26.32 42.20 -0.82
CA GLY A 575 -26.50 43.56 -0.28
C GLY A 575 -27.97 43.97 -0.21
N GLY A 576 -28.56 44.03 1.00
CA GLY A 576 -29.79 44.81 1.28
C GLY A 576 -31.13 44.27 0.78
N GLY A 577 -31.30 42.96 0.55
CA GLY A 577 -32.57 42.37 0.08
C GLY A 577 -32.91 41.00 0.64
N VAL A 578 -34.01 40.40 0.18
CA VAL A 578 -34.51 39.08 0.62
C VAL A 578 -33.69 37.88 0.13
N ASN A 579 -32.71 38.08 -0.77
CA ASN A 579 -31.90 37.00 -1.35
C ASN A 579 -30.59 36.81 -0.57
N THR A 580 -30.23 35.56 -0.30
CA THR A 580 -28.95 35.18 0.34
C THR A 580 -28.27 34.05 -0.37
N LEU A 581 -26.93 34.05 -0.37
CA LEU A 581 -26.13 32.94 -0.86
C LEU A 581 -26.46 31.68 -0.05
N ALA A 582 -26.99 30.66 -0.71
CA ALA A 582 -27.41 29.41 -0.12
C ALA A 582 -26.29 28.37 -0.19
N THR A 583 -25.62 28.28 -1.33
CA THR A 583 -24.45 27.43 -1.50
C THR A 583 -23.56 27.86 -2.65
N ILE A 584 -22.38 27.27 -2.68
CA ILE A 584 -21.37 27.33 -3.72
C ILE A 584 -21.06 25.89 -4.10
N GLY A 585 -20.81 25.66 -5.37
CA GLY A 585 -20.43 24.35 -5.91
C GLY A 585 -20.25 24.41 -7.42
N ASP A 586 -19.55 23.45 -7.99
CA ASP A 586 -19.38 23.31 -9.44
C ASP A 586 -20.55 22.49 -10.00
N PHE A 587 -21.64 23.15 -10.37
CA PHE A 587 -22.87 22.43 -10.74
C PHE A 587 -22.84 21.94 -12.19
N ASP A 588 -21.93 22.43 -13.02
CA ASP A 588 -21.83 22.04 -14.44
C ASP A 588 -20.56 21.25 -14.82
N GLY A 589 -19.65 21.09 -13.86
CA GLY A 589 -18.49 20.20 -13.91
C GLY A 589 -17.28 20.82 -14.61
N ASP A 590 -17.30 22.12 -14.89
CA ASP A 590 -16.26 22.80 -15.67
C ASP A 590 -15.02 23.20 -14.87
N GLY A 591 -15.00 22.91 -13.56
CA GLY A 591 -13.90 23.22 -12.66
C GLY A 591 -14.01 24.60 -12.02
N VAL A 592 -15.06 25.37 -12.32
CA VAL A 592 -15.31 26.69 -11.73
C VAL A 592 -16.51 26.61 -10.80
N SER A 593 -16.36 27.16 -9.60
CA SER A 593 -17.42 27.25 -8.61
C SER A 593 -18.51 28.24 -9.03
N ASP A 594 -19.75 27.79 -8.93
CA ASP A 594 -20.95 28.56 -9.21
C ASP A 594 -21.67 28.97 -7.92
N LEU A 595 -22.72 29.77 -8.07
CA LEU A 595 -23.45 30.35 -6.93
C LEU A 595 -24.93 30.00 -6.98
N ILE A 596 -25.50 29.55 -5.85
CA ILE A 596 -26.94 29.47 -5.68
C ILE A 596 -27.41 30.54 -4.69
N TRP A 597 -28.25 31.44 -5.18
CA TRP A 597 -28.92 32.48 -4.38
C TRP A 597 -30.34 32.05 -4.05
N ARG A 598 -30.75 32.21 -2.79
CA ARG A 598 -32.08 31.84 -2.30
C ARG A 598 -32.82 33.01 -1.72
N ASN A 599 -34.06 33.19 -2.13
CA ASN A 599 -34.99 34.15 -1.54
C ASN A 599 -35.50 33.62 -0.19
N LYS A 600 -35.24 34.33 0.90
CA LYS A 600 -35.65 33.93 2.26
C LYS A 600 -37.15 33.96 2.49
N THR A 601 -37.89 34.77 1.72
CA THR A 601 -39.33 34.94 1.88
C THR A 601 -40.09 33.89 1.07
N THR A 602 -39.75 33.71 -0.20
CA THR A 602 -40.45 32.78 -1.09
C THR A 602 -39.84 31.37 -1.09
N GLY A 603 -38.55 31.26 -0.78
CA GLY A 603 -37.80 30.01 -0.91
C GLY A 603 -37.48 29.63 -2.36
N VAL A 604 -37.55 30.56 -3.30
CA VAL A 604 -37.06 30.33 -4.66
C VAL A 604 -35.52 30.39 -4.67
N SER A 605 -34.88 29.38 -5.27
CA SER A 605 -33.43 29.34 -5.50
C SER A 605 -33.10 29.60 -6.97
N ILE A 606 -32.04 30.38 -7.22
CA ILE A 606 -31.50 30.70 -8.53
C ILE A 606 -30.03 30.27 -8.56
N LEU A 607 -29.69 29.36 -9.47
CA LEU A 607 -28.32 29.02 -9.82
C LEU A 607 -27.77 30.06 -10.79
N LYS A 608 -26.54 30.49 -10.56
CA LYS A 608 -25.75 31.36 -11.43
C LYS A 608 -24.44 30.65 -11.74
N LEU A 609 -24.34 30.14 -12.97
CA LEU A 609 -23.13 29.52 -13.48
C LEU A 609 -22.10 30.61 -13.79
N LEU A 610 -20.83 30.36 -13.49
CA LEU A 610 -19.73 31.31 -13.65
C LEU A 610 -18.73 30.83 -14.71
N ARG A 611 -17.88 31.74 -15.15
CA ARG A 611 -16.62 31.45 -15.85
C ARG A 611 -15.47 31.78 -14.92
N ALA A 612 -14.27 31.28 -15.22
CA ALA A 612 -13.05 31.57 -14.46
C ALA A 612 -12.76 33.08 -14.31
N ASP A 613 -13.17 33.90 -15.28
CA ASP A 613 -13.04 35.37 -15.21
C ASP A 613 -14.08 36.05 -14.29
N GLY A 614 -15.02 35.29 -13.74
CA GLY A 614 -16.09 35.75 -12.84
C GLY A 614 -17.36 36.22 -13.54
N THR A 615 -17.39 36.21 -14.88
CA THR A 615 -18.59 36.57 -15.63
C THR A 615 -19.64 35.47 -15.55
N ALA A 616 -20.92 35.84 -15.67
CA ALA A 616 -22.00 34.86 -15.68
C ALA A 616 -21.97 34.03 -16.99
N LYS A 617 -21.88 32.71 -16.86
CA LYS A 617 -22.04 31.74 -17.95
C LYS A 617 -23.51 31.53 -18.28
N GLY A 618 -24.35 31.48 -17.25
CA GLY A 618 -25.81 31.34 -17.37
C GLY A 618 -26.50 31.45 -16.02
N THR A 619 -27.84 31.49 -16.03
CA THR A 619 -28.66 31.42 -14.81
C THR A 619 -29.82 30.45 -15.00
N ALA A 620 -30.21 29.77 -13.92
CA ALA A 620 -31.35 28.85 -13.92
C ALA A 620 -32.15 29.00 -12.62
N SER A 621 -33.48 28.97 -12.71
CA SER A 621 -34.31 28.84 -11.51
C SER A 621 -34.45 27.38 -11.13
N LEU A 622 -34.11 27.06 -9.89
CA LEU A 622 -34.26 25.72 -9.32
C LEU A 622 -35.62 25.55 -8.60
N GLY A 623 -36.46 26.59 -8.61
CA GLY A 623 -37.71 26.64 -7.85
C GLY A 623 -37.47 26.59 -6.34
N GLY A 624 -38.43 26.00 -5.62
CA GLY A 624 -38.38 25.80 -4.17
C GLY A 624 -39.47 26.55 -3.41
N SER A 625 -39.61 26.21 -2.11
CA SER A 625 -40.53 26.86 -1.18
C SER A 625 -39.83 27.19 0.13
N ALA A 626 -40.34 28.18 0.88
CA ALA A 626 -39.76 28.61 2.15
C ALA A 626 -39.67 27.50 3.22
N ALA A 627 -40.41 26.40 3.03
CA ALA A 627 -40.39 25.25 3.94
C ALA A 627 -39.16 24.34 3.75
N TRP A 628 -38.50 24.42 2.60
CA TRP A 628 -37.28 23.68 2.30
C TRP A 628 -36.04 24.59 2.36
N GLN A 629 -34.89 24.01 2.68
CA GLN A 629 -33.58 24.69 2.67
C GLN A 629 -32.53 23.76 2.08
N ILE A 630 -31.49 24.33 1.48
CA ILE A 630 -30.33 23.57 1.00
C ILE A 630 -29.39 23.37 2.20
N GLU A 631 -29.12 22.13 2.60
CA GLU A 631 -28.25 21.78 3.74
C GLU A 631 -26.78 21.64 3.35
N THR A 632 -26.50 21.07 2.18
CA THR A 632 -25.16 21.03 1.59
C THR A 632 -25.25 20.91 0.07
N SER A 633 -24.13 21.11 -0.62
CA SER A 633 -23.93 20.72 -2.01
C SER A 633 -22.59 20.01 -2.14
N ASP A 634 -22.58 18.94 -2.93
CA ASP A 634 -21.42 18.05 -3.06
C ASP A 634 -21.64 17.02 -4.17
N ASP A 635 -20.58 16.39 -4.68
CA ASP A 635 -20.68 15.37 -5.74
C ASP A 635 -21.03 13.99 -5.14
N PHE A 636 -22.32 13.65 -5.04
CA PHE A 636 -22.75 12.39 -4.39
C PHE A 636 -22.66 11.20 -5.35
N ASP A 637 -22.62 11.40 -6.66
CA ASP A 637 -22.61 10.33 -7.66
C ASP A 637 -21.28 10.13 -8.40
N GLY A 638 -20.29 10.97 -8.13
CA GLY A 638 -18.93 10.91 -8.64
C GLY A 638 -18.82 11.34 -10.11
N ASP A 639 -19.79 12.11 -10.63
CA ASP A 639 -19.82 12.53 -12.03
C ASP A 639 -19.03 13.83 -12.30
N GLY A 640 -18.45 14.42 -11.25
CA GLY A 640 -17.68 15.65 -11.27
C GLY A 640 -18.52 16.92 -11.13
N ARG A 641 -19.83 16.80 -10.87
CA ARG A 641 -20.74 17.93 -10.60
C ARG A 641 -21.26 17.89 -9.18
N ASP A 642 -21.43 19.06 -8.60
CA ASP A 642 -22.01 19.18 -7.27
C ASP A 642 -23.54 19.07 -7.33
N ASP A 643 -24.07 18.24 -6.44
CA ASP A 643 -25.48 17.97 -6.26
C ASP A 643 -26.05 18.78 -5.09
N LEU A 644 -27.34 18.62 -4.79
CA LEU A 644 -28.01 19.36 -3.70
C LEU A 644 -28.68 18.44 -2.68
N VAL A 645 -28.38 18.67 -1.40
CA VAL A 645 -29.15 18.11 -0.30
C VAL A 645 -30.15 19.14 0.20
N TRP A 646 -31.43 18.83 0.06
CA TRP A 646 -32.55 19.63 0.55
C TRP A 646 -33.12 19.08 1.84
N ARG A 647 -33.58 19.96 2.73
CA ARG A 647 -34.24 19.57 3.97
C ARG A 647 -35.45 20.43 4.29
N HIS A 648 -36.51 19.78 4.76
CA HIS A 648 -37.73 20.43 5.18
C HIS A 648 -37.62 20.88 6.64
N GLY A 649 -37.79 22.18 6.89
CA GLY A 649 -37.51 22.80 8.19
C GLY A 649 -38.41 22.30 9.34
N ALA A 650 -39.65 21.91 9.04
CA ALA A 650 -40.62 21.49 10.05
C ALA A 650 -40.60 19.98 10.36
N THR A 651 -40.29 19.15 9.36
CA THR A 651 -40.36 17.68 9.49
C THR A 651 -38.98 17.02 9.54
N GLY A 652 -37.93 17.76 9.14
CA GLY A 652 -36.60 17.20 8.97
C GLY A 652 -36.45 16.29 7.73
N SER A 653 -37.50 16.13 6.90
CA SER A 653 -37.42 15.34 5.66
C SER A 653 -36.28 15.84 4.78
N THR A 654 -35.42 14.93 4.32
CA THR A 654 -34.22 15.24 3.54
C THR A 654 -34.26 14.51 2.19
N VAL A 655 -33.87 15.22 1.13
CA VAL A 655 -33.89 14.76 -0.27
C VAL A 655 -32.58 15.15 -0.94
N ILE A 656 -32.00 14.26 -1.73
CA ILE A 656 -30.88 14.58 -2.63
C ILE A 656 -31.42 14.84 -4.03
N TRP A 657 -30.92 15.87 -4.69
CA TRP A 657 -31.10 16.14 -6.11
C TRP A 657 -29.74 15.99 -6.79
N LEU A 658 -29.63 15.01 -7.70
CA LEU A 658 -28.47 14.89 -8.58
C LEU A 658 -28.60 15.93 -9.70
N MET A 659 -27.56 16.73 -9.92
CA MET A 659 -27.61 17.95 -10.71
C MET A 659 -26.81 17.83 -12.02
N ASN A 660 -27.27 18.54 -13.03
CA ASN A 660 -26.47 18.88 -14.20
C ASN A 660 -26.79 20.32 -14.60
N ALA A 661 -25.91 21.22 -14.19
CA ALA A 661 -26.13 22.65 -14.21
C ALA A 661 -27.47 23.01 -13.54
N GLY A 662 -28.36 23.69 -14.26
CA GLY A 662 -29.69 24.06 -13.78
C GLY A 662 -30.73 22.94 -13.73
N ARG A 663 -30.39 21.70 -14.12
CA ARG A 663 -31.34 20.59 -14.27
C ARG A 663 -31.15 19.55 -13.17
N VAL A 664 -32.24 19.14 -12.54
CA VAL A 664 -32.28 17.94 -11.69
C VAL A 664 -32.36 16.71 -12.59
N VAL A 665 -31.33 15.85 -12.56
CA VAL A 665 -31.24 14.63 -13.35
C VAL A 665 -31.97 13.48 -12.65
N ALA A 666 -31.83 13.39 -11.33
CA ALA A 666 -32.54 12.43 -10.49
C ALA A 666 -32.72 12.99 -9.07
N SER A 667 -33.66 12.43 -8.30
CA SER A 667 -33.84 12.81 -6.90
C SER A 667 -34.43 11.69 -6.07
N ALA A 668 -34.04 11.58 -4.80
CA ALA A 668 -34.65 10.64 -3.86
C ALA A 668 -34.67 11.18 -2.42
N PRO A 669 -35.70 10.83 -1.62
CA PRO A 669 -35.66 11.04 -0.19
C PRO A 669 -34.64 10.11 0.47
N ILE A 670 -33.84 10.64 1.39
CA ILE A 670 -32.81 9.87 2.11
C ILE A 670 -33.10 9.71 3.61
N GLY A 671 -34.26 10.18 4.06
CA GLY A 671 -34.74 10.06 5.44
C GLY A 671 -35.31 11.37 5.98
N GLY A 672 -35.55 11.44 7.28
CA GLY A 672 -35.98 12.67 7.92
C GLY A 672 -36.24 12.52 9.41
N ASP A 673 -35.59 13.36 10.21
CA ASP A 673 -35.71 13.40 11.66
C ASP A 673 -35.32 14.81 12.12
N THR A 674 -36.12 15.48 12.95
CA THR A 674 -35.87 16.87 13.39
C THR A 674 -34.71 17.02 14.39
N VAL A 675 -34.31 15.94 15.05
CA VAL A 675 -33.19 15.86 16.02
C VAL A 675 -31.86 15.65 15.32
N TRP A 676 -31.82 14.79 14.30
CA TRP A 676 -30.60 14.53 13.52
C TRP A 676 -30.38 15.63 12.50
N ARG A 677 -29.18 16.22 12.53
CA ARG A 677 -28.78 17.31 11.63
C ARG A 677 -27.54 16.92 10.86
N LEU A 678 -27.46 17.35 9.62
CA LEU A 678 -26.24 17.22 8.86
C LEU A 678 -25.16 18.12 9.49
N VAL A 679 -24.00 17.54 9.73
CA VAL A 679 -22.80 18.26 10.08
C VAL A 679 -22.20 18.76 8.78
N SER A 680 -22.65 19.93 8.33
CA SER A 680 -22.05 20.56 7.15
C SER A 680 -20.69 21.14 7.55
N THR A 681 -19.64 20.43 7.19
CA THR A 681 -18.29 20.96 7.05
C THR A 681 -18.11 21.44 5.60
N SER A 682 -17.07 22.25 5.33
CA SER A 682 -16.76 22.79 4.01
C SER A 682 -16.82 21.66 2.97
N GLY A 683 -17.67 21.83 1.95
CA GLY A 683 -18.10 20.78 1.03
C GLY A 683 -16.98 19.92 0.46
N ARG A 684 -17.31 18.69 0.08
CA ARG A 684 -16.46 17.54 -0.30
C ARG A 684 -15.94 16.75 0.87
N TYR A 685 -16.85 16.14 1.61
CA TYR A 685 -16.48 15.14 2.62
C TYR A 685 -16.61 13.71 2.08
N ASP A 686 -15.54 13.17 1.50
CA ASP A 686 -15.45 11.78 1.02
C ASP A 686 -14.68 10.94 2.05
N ALA A 687 -15.38 10.24 2.95
CA ALA A 687 -14.72 9.62 4.11
C ALA A 687 -13.94 8.34 3.75
N ASP A 688 -14.31 7.67 2.65
CA ASP A 688 -13.71 6.40 2.25
C ASP A 688 -12.87 6.48 0.96
N GLY A 689 -12.73 7.69 0.41
CA GLY A 689 -11.96 7.96 -0.79
C GLY A 689 -12.59 7.34 -2.03
N ASP A 690 -13.90 7.08 -2.05
CA ASP A 690 -14.59 6.48 -3.19
C ASP A 690 -14.89 7.47 -4.34
N GLY A 691 -14.49 8.72 -4.16
CA GLY A 691 -14.68 9.83 -5.11
C GLY A 691 -16.09 10.42 -5.04
N ARG A 692 -16.91 9.98 -4.09
CA ARG A 692 -18.27 10.48 -3.85
C ARG A 692 -18.33 11.12 -2.47
N ALA A 693 -19.17 12.12 -2.35
CA ALA A 693 -19.41 12.77 -1.08
C ALA A 693 -20.24 11.89 -0.14
N ASP A 694 -19.86 11.87 1.13
CA ASP A 694 -20.54 11.20 2.21
C ASP A 694 -21.29 12.18 3.12
N LEU A 695 -22.19 11.65 3.96
CA LEU A 695 -23.00 12.47 4.86
C LEU A 695 -22.68 12.17 6.32
N LEU A 696 -22.29 13.20 7.06
CA LEU A 696 -22.08 13.11 8.50
C LEU A 696 -23.29 13.67 9.26
N TRP A 697 -23.96 12.84 10.05
CA TRP A 697 -25.15 13.18 10.81
C TRP A 697 -24.84 13.31 12.29
N ARG A 698 -25.41 14.31 12.96
CA ARG A 698 -25.25 14.51 14.39
C ARG A 698 -26.60 14.66 15.09
N ASN A 699 -26.78 13.91 16.15
CA ASN A 699 -27.95 13.97 17.00
C ASN A 699 -27.83 15.18 17.94
N GLY A 700 -28.79 16.12 17.82
CA GLY A 700 -28.79 17.34 18.63
C GLY A 700 -29.03 17.13 20.13
N THR A 701 -29.52 15.96 20.55
CA THR A 701 -29.88 15.65 21.94
C THR A 701 -28.85 14.76 22.63
N THR A 702 -28.21 13.84 21.91
CA THR A 702 -27.23 12.91 22.50
C THR A 702 -25.79 13.24 22.10
N GLY A 703 -25.59 14.03 21.04
CA GLY A 703 -24.27 14.26 20.45
C GLY A 703 -23.75 13.07 19.65
N ALA A 704 -24.53 12.00 19.48
CA ALA A 704 -24.19 10.87 18.61
C ALA A 704 -23.89 11.36 17.19
N THR A 705 -22.81 10.88 16.58
CA THR A 705 -22.40 11.22 15.22
C THR A 705 -22.33 9.95 14.38
N VAL A 706 -22.94 9.98 13.21
CA VAL A 706 -23.08 8.83 12.32
C VAL A 706 -22.61 9.22 10.93
N LEU A 707 -21.65 8.48 10.41
CA LEU A 707 -21.19 8.55 9.03
C LEU A 707 -22.11 7.71 8.15
N TRP A 708 -22.64 8.31 7.09
CA TRP A 708 -23.31 7.59 6.01
C TRP A 708 -22.40 7.58 4.80
N LEU A 709 -21.92 6.40 4.43
CA LEU A 709 -21.24 6.22 3.15
C LEU A 709 -22.30 6.21 2.05
N MET A 710 -22.13 7.06 1.03
CA MET A 710 -23.12 7.29 -0.01
C MET A 710 -22.73 6.62 -1.33
N ASN A 711 -23.71 6.41 -2.20
CA ASN A 711 -23.52 6.01 -3.58
C ASN A 711 -24.64 6.64 -4.41
N GLY A 712 -24.44 7.88 -4.84
CA GLY A 712 -25.47 8.71 -5.45
C GLY A 712 -26.64 8.93 -4.49
N LEU A 713 -27.82 8.47 -4.91
CA LEU A 713 -29.06 8.59 -4.13
C LEU A 713 -29.19 7.55 -3.01
N ALA A 714 -28.32 6.55 -2.95
CA ALA A 714 -28.39 5.45 -1.99
C ALA A 714 -27.42 5.66 -0.82
N LYS A 715 -27.90 5.35 0.39
CA LYS A 715 -27.05 5.16 1.56
C LYS A 715 -26.48 3.75 1.56
N ARG A 716 -25.17 3.61 1.32
CA ARG A 716 -24.45 2.34 1.26
C ARG A 716 -24.29 1.72 2.65
N SER A 717 -23.92 2.54 3.64
CA SER A 717 -23.79 2.12 5.04
C SER A 717 -24.09 3.26 6.00
N ALA A 718 -24.25 2.95 7.29
CA ALA A 718 -24.39 3.93 8.36
C ALA A 718 -23.64 3.45 9.60
N THR A 719 -22.60 4.17 10.01
CA THR A 719 -21.72 3.76 11.12
C THR A 719 -21.58 4.88 12.14
N THR A 720 -21.78 4.57 13.42
CA THR A 720 -21.64 5.53 14.52
C THR A 720 -20.16 5.75 14.84
N LEU A 721 -19.71 7.01 14.80
CA LEU A 721 -18.33 7.41 15.15
C LEU A 721 -18.14 7.68 16.64
N GLY A 722 -19.24 7.79 17.40
CA GLY A 722 -19.26 8.10 18.83
C GLY A 722 -20.38 9.07 19.19
N GLY A 723 -20.45 9.50 20.45
CA GLY A 723 -21.48 10.45 20.89
C GLY A 723 -21.16 11.16 22.20
N ASP A 724 -20.92 12.46 22.10
CA ASP A 724 -20.72 13.37 23.23
C ASP A 724 -21.16 14.78 22.84
N LEU A 725 -22.13 15.37 23.56
CA LEU A 725 -22.62 16.73 23.35
C LEU A 725 -21.55 17.82 23.57
N ARG A 726 -20.50 17.51 24.35
CA ARG A 726 -19.38 18.42 24.61
C ARG A 726 -18.56 18.70 23.36
N TRP A 727 -18.44 17.72 22.47
CA TRP A 727 -17.67 17.86 21.25
C TRP A 727 -18.54 18.31 20.09
N GLU A 728 -17.96 19.02 19.13
CA GLU A 728 -18.59 19.29 17.84
C GLU A 728 -17.58 19.14 16.73
N VAL A 729 -18.03 18.66 15.57
CA VAL A 729 -17.23 18.71 14.36
C VAL A 729 -17.26 20.16 13.85
N VAL A 730 -16.08 20.74 13.65
CA VAL A 730 -15.91 22.14 13.26
C VAL A 730 -15.30 22.32 11.89
N ALA A 731 -14.67 21.29 11.34
CA ALA A 731 -14.13 21.27 9.99
C ALA A 731 -13.97 19.83 9.49
N SER A 732 -13.88 19.69 8.18
CA SER A 732 -13.42 18.50 7.49
C SER A 732 -12.51 18.90 6.33
N GLY A 733 -11.74 17.93 5.85
CA GLY A 733 -10.86 18.06 4.69
C GLY A 733 -9.84 16.93 4.71
N ASP A 734 -9.14 16.71 3.62
CA ASP A 734 -8.07 15.72 3.55
C ASP A 734 -6.77 16.31 4.12
N PHE A 735 -6.51 16.12 5.42
CA PHE A 735 -5.39 16.77 6.12
C PHE A 735 -4.07 16.00 5.94
N ASN A 736 -4.09 14.73 5.53
CA ASN A 736 -2.90 13.90 5.28
C ASN A 736 -2.63 13.60 3.79
N ARG A 737 -3.52 14.02 2.88
CA ARG A 737 -3.46 13.81 1.42
C ARG A 737 -3.56 12.35 1.00
N ASP A 738 -4.39 11.59 1.71
CA ASP A 738 -4.66 10.19 1.35
C ASP A 738 -5.91 10.02 0.47
N GLY A 739 -6.54 11.13 0.08
CA GLY A 739 -7.77 11.15 -0.71
C GLY A 739 -9.03 10.96 0.10
N ARG A 740 -8.93 10.82 1.44
CA ARG A 740 -10.06 10.61 2.35
C ARG A 740 -10.29 11.86 3.19
N GLY A 741 -11.54 12.06 3.56
CA GLY A 741 -12.03 13.19 4.32
C GLY A 741 -11.79 12.98 5.81
N ASP A 742 -10.94 13.82 6.40
CA ASP A 742 -10.65 13.84 7.82
C ASP A 742 -11.60 14.78 8.57
N LEU A 743 -11.62 14.67 9.90
CA LEU A 743 -12.49 15.45 10.78
C LEU A 743 -11.70 16.26 11.81
N VAL A 744 -12.14 17.50 12.04
CA VAL A 744 -11.69 18.30 13.18
C VAL A 744 -12.82 18.42 14.18
N TRP A 745 -12.59 17.89 15.37
CA TRP A 745 -13.46 18.00 16.53
C TRP A 745 -13.04 19.18 17.40
N ARG A 746 -14.00 19.80 18.08
CA ARG A 746 -13.76 20.86 19.07
C ARG A 746 -14.57 20.64 20.32
N ASP A 747 -13.89 20.73 21.45
CA ASP A 747 -14.51 20.79 22.77
C ASP A 747 -15.17 22.16 22.97
N ARG A 748 -16.49 22.17 23.16
CA ARG A 748 -17.29 23.38 23.37
C ARG A 748 -16.99 24.10 24.68
N ILE A 749 -16.43 23.40 25.66
CA ILE A 749 -16.14 23.95 27.00
C ILE A 749 -14.67 24.36 27.08
N GLY A 750 -13.76 23.40 26.87
CA GLY A 750 -12.32 23.62 27.00
C GLY A 750 -11.65 24.23 25.76
N GLY A 751 -12.36 24.32 24.62
CA GLY A 751 -11.87 24.93 23.39
C GLY A 751 -10.82 24.12 22.62
N THR A 752 -10.40 22.96 23.15
CA THR A 752 -9.43 22.05 22.52
C THR A 752 -9.97 21.57 21.17
N ALA A 753 -9.14 21.62 20.12
CA ALA A 753 -9.46 20.98 18.84
C ALA A 753 -8.63 19.70 18.66
N VAL A 754 -9.22 18.69 18.04
CA VAL A 754 -8.60 17.38 17.77
C VAL A 754 -8.84 17.02 16.31
N VAL A 755 -7.79 16.63 15.60
CA VAL A 755 -7.91 16.08 14.23
C VAL A 755 -8.00 14.57 14.31
N TRP A 756 -8.90 13.97 13.54
CA TRP A 756 -8.99 12.55 13.28
C TRP A 756 -8.70 12.30 11.81
N LEU A 757 -7.65 11.53 11.51
CA LEU A 757 -7.41 11.04 10.16
C LEU A 757 -8.31 9.82 9.92
N MET A 758 -9.11 9.84 8.86
CA MET A 758 -10.22 8.89 8.68
C MET A 758 -9.94 7.87 7.58
N ASN A 759 -10.45 6.65 7.77
CA ASN A 759 -10.66 5.66 6.72
C ASN A 759 -12.07 5.10 6.88
N GLY A 760 -12.99 5.62 6.08
CA GLY A 760 -14.41 5.41 6.26
C GLY A 760 -14.83 5.84 7.68
N ALA A 761 -15.34 4.90 8.46
CA ALA A 761 -15.78 5.16 9.83
C ALA A 761 -14.68 5.01 10.90
N THR A 762 -13.45 4.69 10.51
CA THR A 762 -12.35 4.41 11.44
C THR A 762 -11.40 5.59 11.52
N ALA A 763 -11.10 6.07 12.73
CA ALA A 763 -10.02 7.05 12.93
C ALA A 763 -8.67 6.31 12.98
N LEU A 764 -7.84 6.49 11.96
CA LEU A 764 -6.49 5.91 11.85
C LEU A 764 -5.48 6.56 12.80
N SER A 765 -5.64 7.86 13.04
CA SER A 765 -4.80 8.64 13.94
C SER A 765 -5.60 9.79 14.53
N SER A 766 -5.25 10.21 15.75
CA SER A 766 -5.84 11.40 16.35
C SER A 766 -4.84 12.20 17.16
N ARG A 767 -4.95 13.54 17.12
CA ARG A 767 -4.12 14.42 17.94
C ARG A 767 -4.83 15.72 18.26
N ALA A 768 -4.63 16.21 19.48
CA ALA A 768 -5.00 17.57 19.84
C ALA A 768 -4.11 18.59 19.12
N LEU A 769 -4.73 19.59 18.52
CA LEU A 769 -4.05 20.72 17.90
C LEU A 769 -3.59 21.70 18.97
N THR A 770 -2.31 22.06 18.94
CA THR A 770 -1.76 23.13 19.77
C THR A 770 -1.86 24.46 19.00
N PRO A 771 -2.73 25.40 19.41
CA PRO A 771 -2.93 26.64 18.68
C PRO A 771 -1.61 27.40 18.55
N THR A 772 -1.20 27.69 17.32
CA THR A 772 0.09 28.30 17.02
C THR A 772 -0.10 29.61 16.26
N GLY A 773 0.77 30.58 16.53
CA GLY A 773 0.78 31.85 15.82
C GLY A 773 -0.39 32.79 16.17
N LEU A 774 -1.11 32.57 17.28
CA LEU A 774 -2.12 33.48 17.83
C LEU A 774 -1.49 34.64 18.63
N SER A 775 -2.24 35.70 18.88
CA SER A 775 -1.80 36.89 19.64
C SER A 775 -1.49 36.60 21.11
N SER A 776 -2.06 35.52 21.66
CA SER A 776 -1.80 35.01 23.01
C SER A 776 -2.11 33.51 23.06
N PRO A 777 -1.41 32.72 23.90
CA PRO A 777 -1.75 31.31 24.16
C PRO A 777 -3.18 31.10 24.69
N THR A 778 -3.78 32.14 25.31
CA THR A 778 -5.14 32.11 25.87
C THR A 778 -6.17 32.83 24.99
N ALA A 779 -5.78 33.29 23.80
CA ALA A 779 -6.70 33.96 22.89
C ALA A 779 -7.87 33.02 22.57
N ALA A 780 -9.10 33.51 22.70
CA ALA A 780 -10.26 32.79 22.17
C ALA A 780 -10.23 32.85 20.64
N TRP A 781 -10.44 31.71 19.98
CA TRP A 781 -10.42 31.59 18.53
C TRP A 781 -11.55 30.69 18.01
N SER A 782 -11.73 30.63 16.70
CA SER A 782 -12.66 29.72 16.02
C SER A 782 -12.08 29.30 14.67
N ILE A 783 -12.43 28.09 14.20
CA ILE A 783 -12.15 27.67 12.82
C ILE A 783 -13.23 28.28 11.93
N VAL A 784 -12.79 28.91 10.84
CA VAL A 784 -13.67 29.65 9.92
C VAL A 784 -13.67 29.09 8.50
N ALA A 785 -12.63 28.35 8.10
CA ALA A 785 -12.57 27.67 6.81
C ALA A 785 -11.53 26.54 6.82
N THR A 786 -11.61 25.64 5.85
CA THR A 786 -10.50 24.79 5.41
C THR A 786 -10.07 25.19 4.00
N LEU A 787 -8.80 24.95 3.69
CA LEU A 787 -8.16 25.32 2.43
C LEU A 787 -7.43 24.10 1.86
N SER A 788 -7.27 24.09 0.55
CA SER A 788 -6.35 23.19 -0.16
C SER A 788 -5.57 24.06 -1.13
N ALA A 789 -4.23 24.12 -1.02
CA ALA A 789 -3.42 25.03 -1.84
C ALA A 789 -2.15 24.37 -2.42
N GLY A 790 -1.74 24.78 -3.62
CA GLY A 790 -0.51 24.31 -4.28
C GLY A 790 -0.68 23.03 -5.10
N SER A 791 0.34 22.65 -5.87
CA SER A 791 0.32 21.58 -6.90
C SER A 791 0.12 20.15 -6.36
N GLY A 792 -0.24 20.00 -5.09
CA GLY A 792 -0.59 18.74 -4.45
C GLY A 792 -1.61 18.92 -3.32
N GLY A 793 -2.38 20.01 -3.32
CA GLY A 793 -3.49 20.21 -2.37
C GLY A 793 -3.05 20.29 -0.91
N ARG A 794 -2.11 21.17 -0.57
CA ARG A 794 -1.65 21.37 0.82
C ARG A 794 -2.83 21.79 1.69
N PRO A 795 -3.20 20.98 2.69
CA PRO A 795 -4.41 21.25 3.47
C PRO A 795 -4.14 22.30 4.54
N GLY A 796 -5.12 23.18 4.76
CA GLY A 796 -5.03 24.27 5.71
C GLY A 796 -6.32 24.44 6.51
N ILE A 797 -6.18 24.90 7.75
CA ILE A 797 -7.30 25.30 8.61
C ILE A 797 -7.17 26.79 8.87
N VAL A 798 -8.16 27.59 8.46
CA VAL A 798 -8.22 29.01 8.77
C VAL A 798 -8.85 29.19 10.13
N VAL A 799 -8.10 29.82 11.03
CA VAL A 799 -8.56 30.19 12.38
C VAL A 799 -8.67 31.69 12.51
N ARG A 800 -9.67 32.15 13.28
CA ARG A 800 -9.89 33.56 13.58
C ARG A 800 -9.95 33.79 15.09
N GLU A 801 -9.19 34.75 15.56
CA GLU A 801 -9.24 35.24 16.93
C GLU A 801 -10.50 36.06 17.17
N THR A 802 -11.21 35.75 18.27
CA THR A 802 -12.50 36.37 18.61
C THR A 802 -12.36 37.85 18.94
N ALA A 803 -11.33 38.21 19.73
CA ALA A 803 -11.17 39.58 20.23
C ALA A 803 -10.54 40.53 19.19
N SER A 804 -9.46 40.09 18.53
CA SER A 804 -8.73 40.92 17.56
C SER A 804 -9.35 40.89 16.16
N GLY A 805 -10.13 39.85 15.85
CA GLY A 805 -10.60 39.58 14.48
C GLY A 805 -9.51 39.12 13.52
N ARG A 806 -8.25 38.96 13.99
CA ARG A 806 -7.13 38.50 13.19
C ARG A 806 -7.35 37.06 12.77
N SER A 807 -7.04 36.74 11.52
CA SER A 807 -7.10 35.36 11.01
C SER A 807 -5.71 34.83 10.69
N MET A 808 -5.55 33.53 10.84
CA MET A 808 -4.33 32.76 10.60
C MET A 808 -4.72 31.53 9.80
N VAL A 809 -3.82 31.05 8.94
CA VAL A 809 -3.91 29.69 8.39
C VAL A 809 -2.95 28.78 9.14
N TRP A 810 -3.45 27.63 9.59
CA TRP A 810 -2.67 26.51 10.08
C TRP A 810 -2.53 25.51 8.94
N TRP A 811 -1.33 25.44 8.37
CA TRP A 811 -1.03 24.44 7.34
C TRP A 811 -0.82 23.09 7.99
N MET A 812 -1.69 22.17 7.62
CA MET A 812 -1.77 20.85 8.21
C MET A 812 -0.82 19.89 7.51
N ASP A 813 -0.33 18.97 8.31
CA ASP A 813 0.32 17.77 7.85
C ASP A 813 -0.16 16.59 8.70
N GLY A 814 -1.20 15.91 8.21
CA GLY A 814 -1.97 14.95 8.97
C GLY A 814 -2.49 15.58 10.26
N VAL A 815 -2.08 15.02 11.40
CA VAL A 815 -2.54 15.46 12.72
C VAL A 815 -1.74 16.62 13.32
N VAL A 816 -0.74 17.18 12.63
CA VAL A 816 0.09 18.28 13.13
C VAL A 816 -0.06 19.56 12.34
N ILE A 817 0.10 20.69 13.02
CA ILE A 817 0.27 22.00 12.38
C ILE A 817 1.74 22.12 12.01
N ASN A 818 2.06 22.05 10.73
CA ASN A 818 3.43 22.16 10.24
C ASN A 818 3.90 23.62 10.26
N THR A 819 3.08 24.55 9.76
CA THR A 819 3.38 26.00 9.75
C THR A 819 2.13 26.83 9.96
N ALA A 820 2.26 28.00 10.57
CA ALA A 820 1.16 28.96 10.73
C ALA A 820 1.54 30.33 10.12
N ALA A 821 0.62 30.96 9.40
CA ALA A 821 0.87 32.24 8.71
C ALA A 821 -0.34 33.20 8.80
N PRO A 822 -0.14 34.52 8.89
CA PRO A 822 -1.23 35.50 8.89
C PRO A 822 -2.11 35.34 7.65
N PHE A 823 -3.42 35.44 7.83
CA PHE A 823 -4.40 35.28 6.76
C PHE A 823 -5.35 36.49 6.73
N GLY A 824 -5.32 37.27 5.66
CA GLY A 824 -6.15 38.46 5.47
C GLY A 824 -5.71 39.69 6.27
N GLY A 825 -5.42 40.80 5.58
CA GLY A 825 -4.69 41.95 6.13
C GLY A 825 -5.40 43.30 6.13
N ASP A 826 -6.75 43.40 6.19
CA ASP A 826 -7.42 44.69 5.86
C ASP A 826 -8.52 45.14 6.84
N GLY A 827 -8.63 44.55 8.03
CA GLY A 827 -9.51 45.08 9.09
C GLY A 827 -11.02 45.05 8.79
N ARG A 828 -11.49 44.26 7.81
CA ARG A 828 -12.91 44.08 7.53
C ARG A 828 -13.51 42.91 8.32
N VAL A 829 -14.72 43.12 8.84
CA VAL A 829 -15.47 42.21 9.70
C VAL A 829 -16.00 41.02 8.88
N ALA A 830 -15.80 39.78 9.36
CA ALA A 830 -16.27 38.57 8.70
C ALA A 830 -17.58 38.05 9.28
N LEU A 831 -18.29 37.24 8.48
CA LEU A 831 -18.76 35.90 8.85
C LEU A 831 -19.23 35.14 7.59
N LEU A 832 -18.88 33.85 7.45
CA LEU A 832 -19.88 32.76 7.42
C LEU A 832 -19.25 31.36 7.30
N ARG A 833 -19.36 30.59 8.40
CA ARG A 833 -19.92 29.23 8.39
C ARG A 833 -21.21 29.26 7.55
N ARG A 834 -21.57 28.22 6.79
CA ARG A 834 -23.00 28.07 6.39
C ARG A 834 -23.87 28.23 7.65
N PRO A 835 -25.06 28.84 7.56
CA PRO A 835 -25.95 29.05 8.71
C PRO A 835 -26.59 27.72 9.15
N GLY A 836 -25.79 26.79 9.66
CA GLY A 836 -26.24 25.81 10.63
C GLY A 836 -26.51 26.56 11.93
N ARG A 837 -27.79 26.78 12.20
CA ARG A 837 -28.34 27.39 13.42
C ARG A 837 -27.42 27.15 14.63
N ALA A 838 -26.98 28.22 15.29
CA ALA A 838 -26.45 28.11 16.65
C ALA A 838 -27.44 27.25 17.44
N VAL A 839 -26.91 26.20 18.08
CA VAL A 839 -27.63 25.48 19.12
C VAL A 839 -27.91 26.54 20.17
N GLY A 840 -29.19 26.91 20.29
CA GLY A 840 -29.68 27.70 21.42
C GLY A 840 -29.55 26.91 22.71
#